data_AF-A0A1G0YIL0-F1
#
_entry.id   AF-A0A1G0YIL0-F1
#
_cell.length_a   1.000
_cell.length_b   1.000
_cell.length_c   1.000
_cell.angle_alpha   90.00
_cell.angle_beta   90.00
_cell.angle_gamma   90.00
#
_symmetry.space_group_name_H-M   'P 1'
#
loop_
_entity.id
_entity.type
_entity.pdbx_description
1 polymer ?
#
loop_
_entity_poly.entity_id
_entity_poly.type
_entity_poly.pdbx_seq_one_letter_code
_entity_poly.pdbx_strand_id
1 'polypeptide(L)'
;MKKSLRFMLICSLAMFISAFAGAANKKSGVKDESHKYTDLAFPKNIDTWKGDFIWYPEEKIKKTTEYMPSPTDFATRFFKKKFYLDKADIGADLKLQIFAHTKYELWINGKKTGTGRYSSGKPDVYAISNLVHEGENDISVKVEHHTSIYFLVAEITKSAPVNKYILVSDKNWKTTSTFFENWTDFKFDAKDWKDSEALPKSENEKLRKSIPYITTLRDNEIKIEKIAIDDRTYRPGDTVTGKIILRSIDANGSYNVFLRLANDTMDIDWISDRIVSNYEIAHHKILNVNLKKDGVLELPFSFVLPEFIPNGTVPLRIYFLYGNDKSVATLAGAVNNNTIAFLKLLNNKKPFHFTQKPKAPQATLKTDKGNTLINIDGKDMSPVIFTNLSRGYERFYREAETGVKIFRLSHYRNRMLPGKAENPAEYYRRYFECFDEQVRRFLSVNPDCYIIFLGILDPTSQWEKEHPDTQAVMADGIRYRFTLGSEEFINGAKEAVSTLVRNIESQPYSDRVIGYCFGVGKSCEMIDYLAYQNRARKTGDYIIGDYSPARCEAFRKWTQEKYQGNIDSLRKAWNIPDMTFENIKPLKELLNPKNHNSFFFNPEKYQHRSDYFQNQAEQAVKLMNDVGEAAKKSSKGNILIGYYYGYTLHMGIHRVGGTQQNGHSGLYKALRSENIDFFVVPHFYGYRKPGDGIHVTIPGNSVNLHNKLLIDENDQRTPISHSMHFAGFQPENIGQVREVLWRDAAYYLTHNIGSWWFDMGMNNEKPWFTYDNELLQEIKNMSSVLKIKDTGFAFNSPSEIAIIVNESVSADIQIDLITAYLNLLRVTYNNFFKSGAPFDIYLQGDLKNIPWKKYKAVFFLNSFGFNDDERNFIKNKVAKNNRFLIWNYAPGYIDTGKTLSLETMKDVSGFNFKEIDIEDTPDILIENENTFLTKGMKAGTRIKMTTTSRLSKFSPLFATQDGERAGRHISCDETALAVKKFPDWTSIYIGAFLIPPEIIKNIIRKAGVFIYNDNNITGFYGNHFTGFTADKKTDFRCNFPSPLCVYDIRGKKLLGKNTDKVDLSMEDGETLILFIGNENELDEFLKL
;
A
#
# COMPACT_ATOMS: atom_id res chain seq x y z
N MET A 1 0.58 31.17 26.78
CA MET A 1 -0.17 31.38 25.52
C MET A 1 0.59 32.17 24.45
N LYS A 2 1.12 33.38 24.70
CA LYS A 2 1.84 34.16 23.65
C LYS A 2 3.20 33.57 23.20
N LYS A 3 3.90 32.79 24.04
CA LYS A 3 5.16 32.09 23.66
C LYS A 3 4.91 30.84 22.79
N SER A 4 3.83 30.10 23.01
CA SER A 4 3.43 28.94 22.21
C SER A 4 2.89 29.32 20.83
N LEU A 5 2.25 30.49 20.70
CA LEU A 5 1.83 31.03 19.40
C LEU A 5 3.02 31.49 18.54
N ARG A 6 4.09 32.01 19.17
CA ARG A 6 5.33 32.40 18.48
C ARG A 6 6.12 31.19 17.97
N PHE A 7 6.12 30.07 18.70
CA PHE A 7 6.76 28.83 18.26
C PHE A 7 6.00 28.18 17.09
N MET A 8 4.66 28.20 17.11
CA MET A 8 3.85 27.76 15.96
C MET A 8 4.03 28.65 14.73
N LEU A 9 4.11 29.98 14.88
CA LEU A 9 4.36 30.86 13.74
C LEU A 9 5.75 30.62 13.13
N ILE A 10 6.78 30.35 13.94
CA ILE A 10 8.14 30.06 13.48
C ILE A 10 8.20 28.69 12.77
N CYS A 11 7.51 27.66 13.29
CA CYS A 11 7.41 26.35 12.61
C CYS A 11 6.60 26.42 11.30
N SER A 12 5.53 27.22 11.25
CA SER A 12 4.74 27.40 10.03
C SER A 12 5.49 28.25 8.97
N LEU A 13 6.32 29.21 9.39
CA LEU A 13 7.17 29.99 8.49
C LEU A 13 8.36 29.17 7.98
N ALA A 14 8.91 28.25 8.78
CA ALA A 14 9.91 27.27 8.33
C ALA A 14 9.34 26.27 7.32
N MET A 15 8.09 25.83 7.49
CA MET A 15 7.37 25.00 6.50
C MET A 15 7.11 25.74 5.18
N PHE A 16 6.88 27.06 5.22
CA PHE A 16 6.66 27.87 4.01
C PHE A 16 7.96 28.25 3.27
N ILE A 17 9.08 28.45 3.97
CA ILE A 17 10.37 28.84 3.37
C ILE A 17 11.11 27.62 2.76
N SER A 18 10.91 26.40 3.26
CA SER A 18 11.47 25.18 2.64
C SER A 18 10.82 24.80 1.30
N ALA A 19 9.64 25.36 0.98
CA ALA A 19 9.00 25.18 -0.33
C ALA A 19 9.64 26.03 -1.45
N PHE A 20 10.53 26.96 -1.13
CA PHE A 20 11.21 27.84 -2.10
C PHE A 20 12.74 27.76 -2.09
N ALA A 21 13.36 26.97 -1.21
CA ALA A 21 14.83 26.86 -1.12
C ALA A 21 15.38 25.62 -1.87
N GLY A 22 15.06 25.49 -3.17
CA GLY A 22 15.74 24.58 -4.10
C GLY A 22 17.07 25.12 -4.65
N ALA A 23 17.70 26.08 -3.97
CA ALA A 23 18.91 26.74 -4.45
C ALA A 23 19.84 27.19 -3.29
N ALA A 24 20.23 26.29 -2.40
CA ALA A 24 21.36 26.54 -1.49
C ALA A 24 21.91 25.24 -0.86
N ASN A 25 22.62 24.42 -1.64
CA ASN A 25 23.53 23.40 -1.08
C ASN A 25 24.90 23.51 -1.78
N LYS A 26 25.66 24.54 -1.39
CA LYS A 26 27.13 24.59 -1.53
C LYS A 26 27.70 24.51 -0.11
N LYS A 27 27.84 23.30 0.45
CA LYS A 27 28.75 22.99 1.57
C LYS A 27 28.64 21.51 1.98
N SER A 28 29.16 20.62 1.14
CA SER A 28 29.65 19.31 1.56
C SER A 28 30.90 19.03 0.73
N GLY A 29 32.06 19.11 1.37
CA GLY A 29 33.38 18.96 0.75
C GLY A 29 33.72 17.52 0.38
N VAL A 30 32.87 16.88 -0.43
CA VAL A 30 33.19 15.64 -1.14
C VAL A 30 33.28 16.01 -2.62
N LYS A 31 34.50 15.98 -3.17
CA LYS A 31 34.73 16.23 -4.58
C LYS A 31 34.19 15.04 -5.38
N ASP A 32 32.96 15.17 -5.86
CA ASP A 32 32.45 14.36 -6.96
C ASP A 32 32.96 14.97 -8.27
N GLU A 33 33.91 14.30 -8.93
CA GLU A 33 34.53 14.75 -10.17
C GLU A 33 33.68 14.47 -11.42
N SER A 34 32.40 14.09 -11.28
CA SER A 34 31.58 13.67 -12.43
C SER A 34 30.90 14.80 -13.23
N HIS A 35 30.98 16.09 -12.85
CA HIS A 35 30.31 17.18 -13.56
C HIS A 35 31.25 18.35 -13.92
N LYS A 36 32.10 18.13 -14.93
CA LYS A 36 32.75 19.22 -15.69
C LYS A 36 32.35 19.15 -17.16
N TYR A 37 31.15 19.64 -17.48
CA TYR A 37 30.80 20.01 -18.86
C TYR A 37 29.81 21.18 -18.85
N THR A 38 30.28 22.38 -18.56
CA THR A 38 29.59 23.60 -18.98
C THR A 38 30.63 24.66 -19.23
N ASP A 39 31.12 24.72 -20.47
CA ASP A 39 31.58 25.95 -21.13
C ASP A 39 31.76 25.63 -22.62
N LEU A 40 30.63 25.57 -23.34
CA LEU A 40 30.60 25.70 -24.79
C LEU A 40 29.50 26.69 -25.14
N ALA A 41 29.87 27.77 -25.82
CA ALA A 41 28.95 28.75 -26.36
C ALA A 41 28.03 28.09 -27.41
N PHE A 42 26.72 28.20 -27.23
CA PHE A 42 25.71 27.56 -28.09
C PHE A 42 25.25 28.48 -29.24
N PRO A 43 24.83 27.93 -30.40
CA PRO A 43 24.35 28.73 -31.53
C PRO A 43 23.04 29.46 -31.22
N LYS A 44 22.88 30.68 -31.75
CA LYS A 44 21.78 31.63 -31.51
C LYS A 44 20.40 31.24 -32.09
N ASN A 45 20.23 30.05 -32.65
CA ASN A 45 18.99 29.66 -33.33
C ASN A 45 18.33 28.44 -32.66
N ILE A 46 17.59 28.65 -31.58
CA ILE A 46 16.66 27.67 -31.01
C ILE A 46 15.26 28.02 -31.52
N ASP A 47 14.54 27.06 -32.09
CA ASP A 47 13.12 27.23 -32.39
C ASP A 47 12.35 27.40 -31.07
N THR A 48 11.60 28.49 -30.98
CA THR A 48 10.80 28.91 -29.82
C THR A 48 9.42 29.29 -30.33
N TRP A 49 8.42 29.20 -29.45
CA TRP A 49 7.05 29.65 -29.74
C TRP A 49 7.06 31.05 -30.37
N LYS A 50 6.51 31.16 -31.58
CA LYS A 50 6.24 32.41 -32.32
C LYS A 50 4.90 33.02 -31.92
N GLY A 51 3.93 32.20 -31.53
CA GLY A 51 2.65 32.65 -30.99
C GLY A 51 2.84 33.42 -29.69
N ASP A 52 1.95 34.37 -29.46
CA ASP A 52 1.80 34.99 -28.15
C ASP A 52 0.96 34.07 -27.26
N PHE A 53 1.32 34.03 -25.99
CA PHE A 53 0.49 33.45 -24.94
C PHE A 53 -0.70 34.38 -24.72
N ILE A 54 -1.91 33.91 -25.03
CA ILE A 54 -3.14 34.70 -25.04
C ILE A 54 -4.15 34.24 -23.98
N TRP A 55 -5.02 35.15 -23.57
CA TRP A 55 -6.15 34.87 -22.67
C TRP A 55 -7.38 35.74 -22.95
N TYR A 56 -8.48 35.48 -22.24
CA TYR A 56 -9.67 36.32 -22.25
C TYR A 56 -9.42 37.65 -21.50
N PRO A 57 -9.85 38.80 -22.03
CA PRO A 57 -9.75 40.10 -21.35
C PRO A 57 -10.64 40.16 -20.10
N GLU A 58 -10.08 39.81 -18.95
CA GLU A 58 -10.80 39.86 -17.67
C GLU A 58 -11.02 41.33 -17.25
N GLU A 59 -12.28 41.72 -17.01
CA GLU A 59 -12.62 43.06 -16.54
C GLU A 59 -12.19 43.23 -15.06
N LYS A 60 -10.94 43.70 -14.87
CA LYS A 60 -10.17 43.98 -13.63
C LYS A 60 -9.07 42.95 -13.30
N ILE A 61 -7.99 42.96 -14.08
CA ILE A 61 -6.67 42.65 -13.54
C ILE A 61 -5.96 43.99 -13.28
N LYS A 62 -6.12 44.54 -12.07
CA LYS A 62 -5.23 45.60 -11.61
C LYS A 62 -3.83 45.00 -11.54
N LYS A 63 -2.88 45.65 -12.22
CA LYS A 63 -1.43 45.44 -12.13
C LYS A 63 -0.97 45.50 -10.68
N THR A 64 -0.97 44.39 -9.96
CA THR A 64 -0.20 44.19 -8.74
C THR A 64 0.26 42.75 -8.69
N THR A 65 1.56 42.54 -8.49
CA THR A 65 2.23 41.24 -8.26
C THR A 65 1.83 40.55 -6.95
N GLU A 66 0.68 40.93 -6.38
CA GLU A 66 0.09 40.42 -5.16
C GLU A 66 -1.42 40.25 -5.39
N TYR A 67 -1.79 39.15 -6.05
CA TYR A 67 -3.13 38.60 -5.93
C TYR A 67 -3.02 37.07 -6.07
N MET A 68 -3.17 36.35 -4.96
CA MET A 68 -3.50 34.92 -4.99
C MET A 68 -5.02 34.81 -5.06
N PRO A 69 -5.62 34.40 -6.19
CA PRO A 69 -7.06 34.11 -6.22
C PRO A 69 -7.39 32.91 -5.33
N SER A 70 -8.58 32.95 -4.74
CA SER A 70 -9.17 31.89 -3.92
C SER A 70 -9.34 30.57 -4.72
N PRO A 71 -9.32 29.37 -4.09
CA PRO A 71 -9.56 28.07 -4.74
C PRO A 71 -10.93 27.87 -5.42
N THR A 72 -11.72 28.94 -5.59
CA THR A 72 -13.12 28.92 -6.03
C THR A 72 -13.35 29.56 -7.41
N ASP A 73 -12.33 30.16 -8.04
CA ASP A 73 -12.49 30.83 -9.35
C ASP A 73 -12.24 29.86 -10.52
N PHE A 74 -13.11 28.85 -10.64
CA PHE A 74 -13.15 27.99 -11.82
C PHE A 74 -13.70 28.78 -13.01
N ALA A 75 -12.85 29.05 -13.99
CA ALA A 75 -13.22 29.80 -15.18
C ALA A 75 -13.00 28.96 -16.43
N THR A 76 -14.04 28.82 -17.25
CA THR A 76 -13.93 28.29 -18.61
C THR A 76 -13.89 29.47 -19.58
N ARG A 77 -12.95 29.42 -20.54
CA ARG A 77 -12.86 30.37 -21.64
C ARG A 77 -12.87 29.61 -22.97
N PHE A 78 -13.54 30.19 -23.95
CA PHE A 78 -13.66 29.64 -25.29
C PHE A 78 -12.87 30.55 -26.25
N PHE A 79 -12.14 29.95 -27.18
CA PHE A 79 -11.30 30.63 -28.16
C PHE A 79 -11.64 30.11 -29.55
N LYS A 80 -11.75 30.98 -30.55
CA LYS A 80 -11.99 30.61 -31.95
C LYS A 80 -11.17 31.50 -32.89
N LYS A 81 -10.60 30.91 -33.93
CA LYS A 81 -9.87 31.64 -34.98
C LYS A 81 -10.10 30.98 -36.34
N LYS A 82 -10.38 31.81 -37.34
CA LYS A 82 -10.39 31.41 -38.75
C LYS A 82 -8.98 31.51 -39.32
N PHE A 83 -8.60 30.56 -40.16
CA PHE A 83 -7.35 30.57 -40.91
C PHE A 83 -7.58 30.07 -42.34
N TYR A 84 -6.72 30.44 -43.27
CA TYR A 84 -6.87 30.13 -44.70
C TYR A 84 -5.73 29.23 -45.17
N LEU A 85 -6.05 28.26 -46.02
CA LEU A 85 -5.09 27.40 -46.69
C LEU A 85 -5.18 27.56 -48.20
N ASP A 86 -4.06 27.86 -48.84
CA ASP A 86 -3.97 27.89 -50.30
C ASP A 86 -3.96 26.46 -50.85
N LYS A 87 -4.28 26.30 -52.15
CA LYS A 87 -4.17 25.01 -52.85
C LYS A 87 -2.81 24.31 -52.64
N ALA A 88 -1.74 25.09 -52.52
CA ALA A 88 -0.38 24.59 -52.29
C ALA A 88 -0.14 24.04 -50.87
N ASP A 89 -1.04 24.31 -49.91
CA ASP A 89 -0.97 23.81 -48.53
C ASP A 89 -1.76 22.51 -48.34
N ILE A 90 -2.66 22.18 -49.26
CA ILE A 90 -3.47 20.97 -49.22
C ILE A 90 -2.62 19.75 -49.59
N GLY A 91 -2.68 18.72 -48.75
CA GLY A 91 -1.83 17.53 -48.84
C GLY A 91 -0.45 17.67 -48.17
N ALA A 92 -0.13 18.83 -47.59
CA ALA A 92 1.08 18.99 -46.79
C ALA A 92 0.93 18.37 -45.38
N ASP A 93 2.05 18.02 -44.75
CA ASP A 93 2.09 17.62 -43.33
C ASP A 93 1.91 18.87 -42.45
N LEU A 94 0.70 19.00 -41.90
CA LEU A 94 0.27 20.12 -41.08
C LEU A 94 0.16 19.65 -39.63
N LYS A 95 0.91 20.33 -38.77
CA LYS A 95 0.94 20.04 -37.34
C LYS A 95 0.45 21.25 -36.56
N LEU A 96 -0.47 20.99 -35.64
CA LEU A 96 -0.89 21.95 -34.62
C LEU A 96 -0.15 21.63 -33.33
N GLN A 97 0.66 22.56 -32.84
CA GLN A 97 1.23 22.50 -31.51
C GLN A 97 0.46 23.45 -30.59
N ILE A 98 0.04 22.98 -29.41
CA ILE A 98 -0.83 23.71 -28.49
C ILE A 98 -0.43 23.46 -27.03
N PHE A 99 -0.56 24.50 -26.20
CA PHE A 99 -0.31 24.38 -24.78
C PHE A 99 -1.19 25.35 -23.98
N ALA A 100 -1.78 24.84 -22.89
CA ALA A 100 -2.54 25.63 -21.92
C ALA A 100 -2.15 25.23 -20.50
N HIS A 101 -2.14 26.19 -19.57
CA HIS A 101 -1.61 25.99 -18.22
C HIS A 101 -2.41 24.99 -17.35
N THR A 102 -3.62 24.60 -17.71
CA THR A 102 -4.46 23.74 -16.85
C THR A 102 -5.14 22.61 -17.60
N LYS A 103 -6.16 22.89 -18.41
CA LYS A 103 -6.85 21.88 -19.22
C LYS A 103 -7.46 22.52 -20.44
N TYR A 104 -7.40 21.86 -21.59
CA TYR A 104 -8.07 22.32 -22.80
C TYR A 104 -8.76 21.18 -23.56
N GLU A 105 -9.75 21.54 -24.37
CA GLU A 105 -10.36 20.72 -25.42
C GLU A 105 -10.25 21.49 -26.75
N LEU A 106 -10.00 20.78 -27.84
CA LEU A 106 -9.65 21.33 -29.15
C LEU A 106 -10.52 20.74 -30.26
N TRP A 107 -10.95 21.58 -31.19
CA TRP A 107 -11.65 21.22 -32.42
C TRP A 107 -11.03 21.91 -33.64
N ILE A 108 -11.02 21.20 -34.77
CA ILE A 108 -10.68 21.75 -36.09
C ILE A 108 -11.86 21.50 -37.03
N ASN A 109 -12.38 22.56 -37.66
CA ASN A 109 -13.56 22.49 -38.54
C ASN A 109 -14.75 21.73 -37.91
N GLY A 110 -15.03 21.99 -36.63
CA GLY A 110 -16.10 21.33 -35.86
C GLY A 110 -15.82 19.89 -35.39
N LYS A 111 -14.74 19.25 -35.85
CA LYS A 111 -14.37 17.90 -35.39
C LYS A 111 -13.48 18.00 -34.15
N LYS A 112 -13.83 17.28 -33.08
CA LYS A 112 -13.01 17.20 -31.86
C LYS A 112 -11.67 16.54 -32.18
N THR A 113 -10.59 17.26 -31.95
CA THR A 113 -9.23 16.88 -32.38
C THR A 113 -8.34 16.49 -31.20
N GLY A 114 -8.54 17.09 -30.02
CA GLY A 114 -7.65 16.85 -28.88
C GLY A 114 -8.16 17.34 -27.54
N THR A 115 -7.55 16.85 -26.47
CA THR A 115 -7.73 17.33 -25.09
C THR A 115 -6.40 17.23 -24.35
N GLY A 116 -6.02 18.26 -23.60
CA GLY A 116 -4.78 18.25 -22.81
C GLY A 116 -4.96 18.75 -21.39
N ARG A 117 -4.04 18.39 -20.48
CA ARG A 117 -4.01 18.84 -19.08
C ARG A 117 -2.57 19.09 -18.62
N TYR A 118 -2.34 20.15 -17.85
CA TYR A 118 -1.07 20.44 -17.20
C TYR A 118 -0.83 19.51 -16.01
N SER A 119 -0.42 18.29 -16.31
CA SER A 119 0.21 17.36 -15.36
C SER A 119 1.57 16.87 -15.85
N SER A 120 1.92 17.12 -17.13
CA SER A 120 3.13 16.62 -17.79
C SER A 120 4.21 17.67 -18.02
N GLY A 121 3.89 18.97 -17.91
CA GLY A 121 4.82 20.08 -18.18
C GLY A 121 5.24 20.23 -19.66
N LYS A 122 4.51 19.64 -20.61
CA LYS A 122 4.85 19.62 -22.05
C LYS A 122 3.70 20.10 -22.94
N PRO A 123 4.00 20.68 -24.13
CA PRO A 123 3.02 20.93 -25.20
C PRO A 123 2.46 19.64 -25.82
N ASP A 124 1.29 19.75 -26.43
CA ASP A 124 0.70 18.68 -27.25
C ASP A 124 0.84 19.02 -28.74
N VAL A 125 0.99 18.00 -29.58
CA VAL A 125 1.10 18.13 -31.05
C VAL A 125 0.09 17.22 -31.72
N TYR A 126 -0.71 17.78 -32.64
CA TYR A 126 -1.73 17.08 -33.41
C TYR A 126 -1.44 17.15 -34.91
N ALA A 127 -1.52 16.03 -35.61
CA ALA A 127 -1.53 16.02 -37.07
C ALA A 127 -2.94 16.41 -37.56
N ILE A 128 -3.05 17.50 -38.33
CA ILE A 128 -4.34 18.06 -38.72
C ILE A 128 -4.58 18.05 -40.23
N SER A 129 -3.66 17.50 -41.05
CA SER A 129 -3.75 17.50 -42.52
C SER A 129 -5.08 16.94 -43.05
N ASN A 130 -5.62 15.90 -42.40
CA ASN A 130 -6.87 15.26 -42.81
C ASN A 130 -8.13 15.95 -42.26
N LEU A 131 -7.97 17.04 -41.51
CA LEU A 131 -9.06 17.77 -40.85
C LEU A 131 -9.34 19.12 -41.49
N VAL A 132 -8.50 19.53 -42.44
CA VAL A 132 -8.55 20.83 -43.11
C VAL A 132 -8.81 20.67 -44.60
N HIS A 133 -9.30 21.73 -45.25
CA HIS A 133 -9.59 21.76 -46.68
C HIS A 133 -9.07 23.05 -47.33
N GLU A 134 -9.05 23.10 -48.66
CA GLU A 134 -8.70 24.32 -49.40
C GLU A 134 -9.65 25.47 -48.99
N GLY A 135 -9.11 26.66 -48.81
CA GLY A 135 -9.88 27.83 -48.41
C GLY A 135 -9.93 28.06 -46.89
N GLU A 136 -11.07 28.57 -46.41
CA GLU A 136 -11.26 28.94 -45.00
C GLU A 136 -11.43 27.70 -44.11
N ASN A 137 -10.72 27.68 -42.99
CA ASN A 137 -10.78 26.67 -41.93
C ASN A 137 -10.94 27.36 -40.56
N ASP A 138 -11.32 26.62 -39.50
CA ASP A 138 -11.38 27.14 -38.14
C ASP A 138 -10.71 26.23 -37.09
N ILE A 139 -10.16 26.87 -36.06
CA ILE A 139 -9.71 26.25 -34.82
C ILE A 139 -10.57 26.79 -33.68
N SER A 140 -11.07 25.87 -32.84
CA SER A 140 -11.88 26.18 -31.66
C SER A 140 -11.26 25.49 -30.43
N VAL A 141 -11.05 26.23 -29.34
CA VAL A 141 -10.40 25.74 -28.12
C VAL A 141 -11.19 26.16 -26.88
N LYS A 142 -11.51 25.21 -26.01
CA LYS A 142 -12.07 25.46 -24.69
C LYS A 142 -10.96 25.26 -23.67
N VAL A 143 -10.71 26.24 -22.81
CA VAL A 143 -9.71 26.14 -21.74
C VAL A 143 -10.42 26.23 -20.38
N GLU A 144 -10.19 25.23 -19.52
CA GLU A 144 -10.68 25.17 -18.15
C GLU A 144 -9.54 25.48 -17.19
N HIS A 145 -9.71 26.50 -16.36
CA HIS A 145 -8.66 26.98 -15.45
C HIS A 145 -8.95 26.67 -13.98
N HIS A 146 -7.88 26.32 -13.25
CA HIS A 146 -7.91 25.81 -11.86
C HIS A 146 -6.80 26.41 -10.96
N THR A 147 -6.02 27.38 -11.44
CA THR A 147 -4.88 27.95 -10.67
C THR A 147 -4.84 29.48 -10.75
N SER A 148 -3.71 30.15 -10.57
CA SER A 148 -3.58 31.61 -10.71
C SER A 148 -2.95 32.05 -12.04
N ILE A 149 -2.47 31.11 -12.86
CA ILE A 149 -1.76 31.39 -14.12
C ILE A 149 -2.59 30.86 -15.29
N TYR A 150 -3.01 31.73 -16.20
CA TYR A 150 -3.92 31.38 -17.29
C TYR A 150 -3.40 31.89 -18.64
N PHE A 151 -3.27 30.97 -19.58
CA PHE A 151 -2.92 31.29 -20.98
C PHE A 151 -3.20 30.10 -21.89
N LEU A 152 -3.29 30.41 -23.18
CA LEU A 152 -3.28 29.49 -24.29
C LEU A 152 -2.18 29.94 -25.28
N VAL A 153 -1.43 29.00 -25.82
CA VAL A 153 -0.59 29.22 -27.00
C VAL A 153 -0.85 28.10 -28.00
N ALA A 154 -0.95 28.45 -29.28
CA ALA A 154 -1.23 27.49 -30.35
C ALA A 154 -0.57 27.92 -31.67
N GLU A 155 -0.01 26.97 -32.41
CA GLU A 155 0.64 27.21 -33.69
C GLU A 155 0.34 26.10 -34.69
N ILE A 156 -0.05 26.46 -35.91
CA ILE A 156 -0.12 25.54 -37.04
C ILE A 156 1.08 25.78 -37.94
N THR A 157 1.87 24.74 -38.13
CA THR A 157 3.07 24.76 -38.98
C THR A 157 2.92 23.80 -40.15
N LYS A 158 3.41 24.23 -41.32
CA LYS A 158 3.56 23.41 -42.52
C LYS A 158 4.99 22.92 -42.67
N SER A 159 5.17 21.61 -42.88
CA SER A 159 6.47 21.00 -43.16
C SER A 159 6.86 21.16 -44.66
N ALA A 160 7.65 22.18 -45.07
CA ALA A 160 8.54 22.18 -46.28
C ALA A 160 9.07 23.58 -46.68
N PRO A 161 10.19 23.69 -47.44
CA PRO A 161 11.58 23.51 -47.00
C PRO A 161 12.03 24.52 -45.91
N VAL A 162 11.17 25.44 -45.49
CA VAL A 162 11.31 26.28 -44.29
C VAL A 162 9.98 26.18 -43.52
N ASN A 163 10.00 26.02 -42.20
CA ASN A 163 8.77 25.99 -41.39
C ASN A 163 7.96 27.27 -41.65
N LYS A 164 6.87 27.17 -42.42
CA LYS A 164 5.93 28.27 -42.62
C LYS A 164 4.83 28.14 -41.58
N TYR A 165 4.70 29.17 -40.74
CA TYR A 165 3.60 29.28 -39.78
C TYR A 165 2.34 29.70 -40.54
N ILE A 166 1.32 28.85 -40.50
CA ILE A 166 0.01 29.12 -41.09
C ILE A 166 -0.85 29.91 -40.11
N LEU A 167 -0.77 29.56 -38.83
CA LEU A 167 -1.48 30.24 -37.77
C LEU A 167 -0.61 30.24 -36.52
N VAL A 168 -0.64 31.36 -35.82
CA VAL A 168 -0.06 31.52 -34.48
C VAL A 168 -1.12 32.14 -33.58
N SER A 169 -1.08 31.84 -32.29
CA SER A 169 -1.91 32.53 -31.30
C SER A 169 -1.48 33.99 -31.21
N ASP A 170 -2.45 34.89 -31.28
CA ASP A 170 -2.24 36.34 -31.20
C ASP A 170 -3.50 37.00 -30.63
N LYS A 171 -3.43 38.31 -30.36
CA LYS A 171 -4.56 39.08 -29.82
C LYS A 171 -5.82 39.03 -30.71
N ASN A 172 -5.71 38.67 -31.98
CA ASN A 172 -6.83 38.67 -32.93
C ASN A 172 -7.65 37.36 -32.87
N TRP A 173 -7.40 36.49 -31.89
CA TRP A 173 -8.28 35.36 -31.60
C TRP A 173 -9.55 35.84 -30.89
N LYS A 174 -10.69 35.28 -31.30
CA LYS A 174 -11.98 35.59 -30.70
C LYS A 174 -12.20 34.76 -29.45
N THR A 175 -12.67 35.37 -28.37
CA THR A 175 -12.83 34.71 -27.09
C THR A 175 -14.06 35.17 -26.29
N THR A 176 -14.63 34.24 -25.53
CA THR A 176 -15.78 34.48 -24.67
C THR A 176 -15.70 33.65 -23.37
N SER A 177 -16.37 34.13 -22.33
CA SER A 177 -16.63 33.38 -21.09
C SER A 177 -17.99 32.68 -21.10
N THR A 178 -18.84 32.96 -22.08
CA THR A 178 -20.19 32.39 -22.21
C THR A 178 -20.15 31.13 -23.08
N PHE A 179 -20.81 30.06 -22.62
CA PHE A 179 -21.00 28.86 -23.43
C PHE A 179 -22.13 29.07 -24.45
N PHE A 180 -21.90 28.66 -25.70
CA PHE A 180 -22.93 28.59 -26.75
C PHE A 180 -22.97 27.16 -27.27
N GLU A 181 -24.14 26.57 -27.52
CA GLU A 181 -24.27 25.13 -27.80
C GLU A 181 -23.55 24.68 -29.09
N ASN A 182 -23.48 25.54 -30.11
CA ASN A 182 -22.91 25.25 -31.43
C ASN A 182 -21.60 26.00 -31.75
N TRP A 183 -20.91 26.54 -30.74
CA TRP A 183 -19.72 27.39 -30.93
C TRP A 183 -18.55 26.71 -31.68
N THR A 184 -18.49 25.38 -31.61
CA THR A 184 -17.46 24.58 -32.30
C THR A 184 -17.74 24.42 -33.79
N ASP A 185 -18.97 24.65 -34.26
CA ASP A 185 -19.33 24.45 -35.65
C ASP A 185 -18.51 25.37 -36.57
N PHE A 186 -18.13 24.85 -37.75
CA PHE A 186 -17.37 25.61 -38.74
C PHE A 186 -18.13 26.87 -39.22
N LYS A 187 -19.46 26.81 -39.29
CA LYS A 187 -20.33 27.92 -39.70
C LYS A 187 -20.63 28.92 -38.59
N PHE A 188 -20.20 28.67 -37.34
CA PHE A 188 -20.44 29.58 -36.23
C PHE A 188 -19.62 30.87 -36.39
N ASP A 189 -20.30 32.02 -36.40
CA ASP A 189 -19.68 33.34 -36.52
C ASP A 189 -19.38 33.92 -35.12
N ALA A 190 -18.11 33.97 -34.75
CA ALA A 190 -17.64 34.51 -33.48
C ALA A 190 -17.32 36.02 -33.55
N LYS A 191 -17.84 36.77 -34.53
CA LYS A 191 -17.56 38.23 -34.66
C LYS A 191 -17.94 39.03 -33.41
N ASP A 192 -18.99 38.62 -32.70
CA ASP A 192 -19.50 39.30 -31.51
C ASP A 192 -18.73 38.93 -30.23
N TRP A 193 -17.76 38.01 -30.33
CA TRP A 193 -16.86 37.68 -29.22
C TRP A 193 -15.77 38.74 -29.09
N LYS A 194 -15.24 38.89 -27.86
CA LYS A 194 -14.13 39.81 -27.58
C LYS A 194 -12.86 39.32 -28.27
N ASP A 195 -11.95 40.23 -28.58
CA ASP A 195 -10.58 39.85 -28.94
C ASP A 195 -9.83 39.37 -27.69
N SER A 196 -8.93 38.41 -27.87
CA SER A 196 -8.05 37.92 -26.81
C SER A 196 -6.97 38.95 -26.44
N GLU A 197 -6.48 38.89 -25.21
CA GLU A 197 -5.33 39.66 -24.75
C GLU A 197 -4.07 38.81 -24.76
N ALA A 198 -3.00 39.31 -25.38
CA ALA A 198 -1.68 38.73 -25.23
C ALA A 198 -1.09 39.12 -23.87
N LEU A 199 -0.41 38.19 -23.20
CA LEU A 199 0.32 38.48 -21.97
C LEU A 199 1.39 39.57 -22.18
N PRO A 200 1.81 40.29 -21.13
CA PRO A 200 2.89 41.28 -21.22
C PRO A 200 4.15 40.70 -21.90
N LYS A 201 4.82 41.51 -22.72
CA LYS A 201 5.98 41.07 -23.53
C LYS A 201 7.07 40.35 -22.71
N SER A 202 7.38 40.84 -21.51
CA SER A 202 8.35 40.22 -20.60
C SER A 202 7.93 38.84 -20.09
N GLU A 203 6.63 38.62 -19.85
CA GLU A 203 6.08 37.33 -19.46
C GLU A 203 6.04 36.37 -20.65
N ASN A 204 5.61 36.85 -21.82
CA ASN A 204 5.69 36.12 -23.08
C ASN A 204 7.13 35.62 -23.35
N GLU A 205 8.14 36.49 -23.21
CA GLU A 205 9.56 36.12 -23.38
C GLU A 205 10.05 35.13 -22.32
N LYS A 206 9.60 35.25 -21.07
CA LYS A 206 9.91 34.30 -20.01
C LYS A 206 9.30 32.92 -20.31
N LEU A 207 8.03 32.89 -20.71
CA LEU A 207 7.30 31.67 -21.05
C LEU A 207 7.88 30.98 -22.28
N ARG A 208 8.28 31.72 -23.31
CA ARG A 208 9.00 31.18 -24.49
C ARG A 208 10.30 30.45 -24.12
N LYS A 209 10.96 30.85 -23.02
CA LYS A 209 12.19 30.20 -22.54
C LYS A 209 11.92 29.03 -21.60
N SER A 210 10.78 29.02 -20.90
CA SER A 210 10.47 28.02 -19.87
C SER A 210 9.57 26.88 -20.36
N ILE A 211 8.70 27.15 -21.34
CA ILE A 211 7.81 26.14 -21.92
C ILE A 211 8.53 25.49 -23.09
N PRO A 212 8.70 24.16 -23.10
CA PRO A 212 9.35 23.46 -24.19
C PRO A 212 8.70 23.79 -25.54
N TYR A 213 9.50 23.80 -26.61
CA TYR A 213 9.01 23.81 -27.98
C TYR A 213 9.33 22.46 -28.61
N ILE A 214 8.33 21.80 -29.18
CA ILE A 214 8.50 20.50 -29.83
C ILE A 214 8.84 20.75 -31.30
N THR A 215 10.13 20.63 -31.64
CA THR A 215 10.58 20.53 -33.03
C THR A 215 10.36 19.11 -33.54
N THR A 216 9.65 18.94 -34.65
CA THR A 216 9.64 17.66 -35.37
C THR A 216 10.79 17.63 -36.37
N LEU A 217 11.79 16.77 -36.13
CA LEU A 217 12.66 16.28 -37.20
C LEU A 217 11.81 15.55 -38.24
N ARG A 218 12.07 15.76 -39.53
CA ARG A 218 11.36 15.02 -40.58
C ARG A 218 11.95 13.61 -40.70
N ASP A 219 11.09 12.62 -40.89
CA ASP A 219 11.41 11.22 -41.21
C ASP A 219 12.36 11.08 -42.42
N ASN A 220 12.35 12.10 -43.28
CA ASN A 220 13.09 12.14 -44.53
C ASN A 220 14.44 12.86 -44.44
N GLU A 221 14.86 13.34 -43.26
CA GLU A 221 16.10 14.13 -43.10
C GLU A 221 17.32 13.28 -42.72
N ILE A 222 17.12 12.16 -42.03
CA ILE A 222 18.19 11.24 -41.58
C ILE A 222 17.71 9.79 -41.78
N LYS A 223 18.40 9.03 -42.62
CA LYS A 223 18.17 7.59 -42.83
C LYS A 223 19.27 6.79 -42.16
N ILE A 224 18.91 5.79 -41.35
CA ILE A 224 19.89 4.83 -40.86
C ILE A 224 20.03 3.72 -41.90
N GLU A 225 21.23 3.55 -42.47
CA GLU A 225 21.47 2.55 -43.51
C GLU A 225 21.67 1.16 -42.92
N LYS A 226 22.48 1.08 -41.86
CA LYS A 226 22.81 -0.18 -41.19
C LYS A 226 23.36 0.09 -39.79
N ILE A 227 23.14 -0.85 -38.87
CA ILE A 227 23.95 -0.99 -37.66
C ILE A 227 24.80 -2.25 -37.84
N ALA A 228 26.11 -2.07 -37.98
CA ALA A 228 27.05 -3.17 -38.13
C ALA A 228 27.53 -3.61 -36.73
N ILE A 229 27.20 -4.85 -36.38
CA ILE A 229 27.55 -5.52 -35.12
C ILE A 229 27.98 -6.95 -35.48
N ASP A 230 28.88 -7.55 -34.70
CA ASP A 230 29.25 -8.95 -34.85
C ASP A 230 28.07 -9.89 -34.52
N ASP A 231 27.76 -10.83 -35.42
CA ASP A 231 26.71 -11.84 -35.20
C ASP A 231 27.22 -12.98 -34.32
N ARG A 232 27.41 -12.68 -33.04
CA ARG A 232 27.72 -13.66 -32.00
C ARG A 232 26.69 -13.60 -30.87
N THR A 233 26.77 -14.59 -29.99
CA THR A 233 26.03 -14.56 -28.72
C THR A 233 26.85 -13.81 -27.69
N TYR A 234 26.25 -12.80 -27.06
CA TYR A 234 26.86 -12.01 -26.01
C TYR A 234 26.46 -12.48 -24.62
N ARG A 235 27.37 -12.29 -23.67
CA ARG A 235 27.24 -12.66 -22.27
C ARG A 235 27.38 -11.44 -21.34
N PRO A 236 26.98 -11.55 -20.07
CA PRO A 236 27.31 -10.55 -19.05
C PRO A 236 28.78 -10.12 -19.10
N GLY A 237 29.04 -8.82 -19.05
CA GLY A 237 30.40 -8.26 -19.09
C GLY A 237 31.03 -8.18 -20.49
N ASP A 238 30.41 -8.78 -21.53
CA ASP A 238 30.89 -8.60 -22.89
C ASP A 238 30.76 -7.14 -23.33
N THR A 239 31.77 -6.65 -24.04
CA THR A 239 31.70 -5.37 -24.73
C THR A 239 31.04 -5.57 -26.10
N VAL A 240 29.95 -4.85 -26.34
CA VAL A 240 29.31 -4.75 -27.65
C VAL A 240 29.95 -3.58 -28.37
N THR A 241 30.65 -3.87 -29.46
CA THR A 241 31.24 -2.86 -30.35
C THR A 241 30.58 -2.91 -31.70
N GLY A 242 30.27 -1.74 -32.26
CA GLY A 242 29.68 -1.68 -33.60
C GLY A 242 29.80 -0.31 -34.22
N LYS A 243 29.19 -0.17 -35.39
CA LYS A 243 29.11 1.09 -36.12
C LYS A 243 27.70 1.32 -36.63
N ILE A 244 27.19 2.53 -36.46
CA ILE A 244 25.97 3.00 -37.10
C ILE A 244 26.35 3.72 -38.38
N ILE A 245 25.74 3.36 -39.50
CA ILE A 245 25.91 4.07 -40.77
C ILE A 245 24.65 4.92 -40.98
N LEU A 246 24.83 6.23 -40.98
CA LEU A 246 23.78 7.22 -41.17
C LEU A 246 23.95 7.93 -42.52
N ARG A 247 22.84 8.19 -43.22
CA ARG A 247 22.80 9.12 -44.35
C ARG A 247 21.89 10.29 -44.01
N SER A 248 22.46 11.48 -43.95
CA SER A 248 21.68 12.72 -43.93
C SER A 248 21.20 13.02 -45.35
N ILE A 249 19.91 13.32 -45.50
CA ILE A 249 19.26 13.64 -46.77
C ILE A 249 19.03 15.16 -46.84
N ASP A 250 18.60 15.79 -45.75
CA ASP A 250 18.38 17.25 -45.69
C ASP A 250 18.67 17.85 -44.29
N ALA A 251 19.33 17.10 -43.40
CA ALA A 251 19.65 17.56 -42.04
C ALA A 251 20.95 18.40 -42.00
N ASN A 252 20.87 19.60 -41.42
CA ASN A 252 22.02 20.41 -40.99
C ASN A 252 21.87 20.77 -39.51
N GLY A 253 22.78 20.31 -38.65
CA GLY A 253 22.75 20.63 -37.22
C GLY A 253 23.51 19.65 -36.33
N SER A 254 23.63 19.99 -35.04
CA SER A 254 24.24 19.14 -34.01
C SER A 254 23.16 18.32 -33.30
N TYR A 255 23.35 17.01 -33.27
CA TYR A 255 22.44 16.04 -32.66
C TYR A 255 23.13 15.26 -31.53
N ASN A 256 22.40 14.97 -30.47
CA ASN A 256 22.81 13.93 -29.52
C ASN A 256 22.20 12.61 -29.98
N VAL A 257 23.03 11.59 -30.20
CA VAL A 257 22.59 10.27 -30.64
C VAL A 257 22.70 9.31 -29.45
N PHE A 258 21.69 8.47 -29.25
CA PHE A 258 21.66 7.50 -28.16
C PHE A 258 21.39 6.11 -28.73
N LEU A 259 22.16 5.14 -28.29
CA LEU A 259 21.82 3.72 -28.47
C LEU A 259 21.12 3.22 -27.23
N ARG A 260 20.16 2.32 -27.42
CA ARG A 260 19.41 1.69 -26.34
C ARG A 260 19.16 0.22 -26.66
N LEU A 261 19.59 -0.66 -25.77
CA LEU A 261 19.27 -2.08 -25.82
C LEU A 261 18.04 -2.31 -24.94
N ALA A 262 16.88 -2.61 -25.55
CA ALA A 262 15.63 -2.78 -24.83
C ALA A 262 14.58 -3.49 -25.70
N ASN A 263 13.65 -4.23 -25.08
CA ASN A 263 12.52 -4.82 -25.80
C ASN A 263 11.46 -3.75 -26.14
N ASP A 264 10.75 -3.99 -27.25
CA ASP A 264 9.59 -3.23 -27.68
C ASP A 264 8.41 -3.53 -26.76
N THR A 265 8.07 -2.63 -25.83
CA THR A 265 6.88 -2.84 -24.98
C THR A 265 6.01 -1.59 -24.90
N MET A 266 4.73 -1.79 -25.23
CA MET A 266 3.63 -0.87 -24.95
C MET A 266 3.60 -0.53 -23.45
N ASP A 267 3.62 0.74 -23.11
CA ASP A 267 3.22 1.25 -21.80
C ASP A 267 1.91 2.00 -21.95
N ILE A 268 0.94 1.61 -21.13
CA ILE A 268 -0.37 2.23 -21.08
C ILE A 268 -0.35 3.15 -19.87
N ASP A 269 -0.28 4.46 -20.12
CA ASP A 269 -0.79 5.42 -19.14
C ASP A 269 -2.21 5.82 -19.55
N TRP A 270 -3.13 5.04 -18.97
CA TRP A 270 -4.55 5.23 -18.70
C TRP A 270 -5.55 5.94 -19.64
N ILE A 271 -5.23 6.69 -20.70
CA ILE A 271 -6.27 7.27 -21.60
C ILE A 271 -5.75 7.75 -22.98
N SER A 272 -4.47 7.62 -23.36
CA SER A 272 -3.98 8.14 -24.66
C SER A 272 -3.02 7.22 -25.40
N ASP A 273 -3.22 7.10 -26.71
CA ASP A 273 -2.46 6.27 -27.65
C ASP A 273 -0.94 6.55 -27.63
N ARG A 274 -0.21 5.54 -27.14
CA ARG A 274 1.24 5.31 -27.17
C ARG A 274 2.09 6.08 -26.15
N ILE A 275 2.45 5.36 -25.09
CA ILE A 275 3.77 5.48 -24.45
C ILE A 275 4.45 4.11 -24.63
N VAL A 276 5.73 4.09 -24.99
CA VAL A 276 6.55 2.87 -25.04
C VAL A 276 7.64 3.12 -24.01
N SER A 277 7.42 2.72 -22.76
CA SER A 277 8.51 2.71 -21.78
C SER A 277 9.39 1.53 -22.14
N ASN A 278 10.50 1.76 -22.83
CA ASN A 278 11.47 0.68 -23.04
C ASN A 278 12.19 0.43 -21.70
N TYR A 279 12.22 -0.82 -21.23
CA TYR A 279 12.97 -1.20 -20.03
C TYR A 279 14.40 -1.49 -20.43
N GLU A 280 15.25 -0.53 -20.11
CA GLU A 280 16.59 -0.44 -20.63
C GLU A 280 17.52 -1.47 -20.02
N ILE A 281 18.25 -2.17 -20.87
CA ILE A 281 19.35 -3.05 -20.46
C ILE A 281 20.66 -2.25 -20.48
N ALA A 282 20.88 -1.44 -21.51
CA ALA A 282 22.02 -0.54 -21.61
C ALA A 282 21.69 0.67 -22.50
N HIS A 283 22.36 1.81 -22.26
CA HIS A 283 22.42 2.92 -23.19
C HIS A 283 23.86 3.36 -23.46
N HIS A 284 24.06 3.97 -24.61
CA HIS A 284 25.32 4.63 -24.96
C HIS A 284 25.02 6.01 -25.54
N LYS A 285 25.62 7.06 -24.97
CA LYS A 285 25.48 8.45 -25.44
C LYS A 285 26.59 8.76 -26.44
N ILE A 286 26.21 9.01 -27.69
CA ILE A 286 27.08 9.52 -28.75
C ILE A 286 26.80 11.02 -28.87
N LEU A 287 27.59 11.85 -28.18
CA LEU A 287 27.39 13.29 -28.10
C LEU A 287 27.75 14.01 -29.41
N ASN A 288 26.98 15.05 -29.74
CA ASN A 288 27.33 16.10 -30.73
C ASN A 288 27.73 15.63 -32.13
N VAL A 289 26.83 14.87 -32.76
CA VAL A 289 26.93 14.48 -34.16
C VAL A 289 26.50 15.64 -35.06
N ASN A 290 27.44 16.17 -35.85
CA ASN A 290 27.15 17.18 -36.87
C ASN A 290 26.81 16.51 -38.20
N LEU A 291 25.54 16.58 -38.60
CA LEU A 291 25.11 16.08 -39.90
C LEU A 291 25.20 17.20 -40.94
N LYS A 292 25.72 16.85 -42.12
CA LYS A 292 25.72 17.69 -43.32
C LYS A 292 24.69 17.16 -44.28
N LYS A 293 23.99 18.04 -45.00
CA LYS A 293 23.11 17.66 -46.11
C LYS A 293 23.82 16.71 -47.10
N ASP A 294 23.11 15.67 -47.53
CA ASP A 294 23.59 14.61 -48.44
C ASP A 294 24.85 13.84 -47.96
N GLY A 295 25.19 13.92 -46.67
CA GLY A 295 26.38 13.29 -46.08
C GLY A 295 26.13 11.89 -45.54
N VAL A 296 27.13 11.00 -45.68
CA VAL A 296 27.19 9.72 -44.96
C VAL A 296 28.09 9.86 -43.73
N LEU A 297 27.65 9.34 -42.60
CA LEU A 297 28.40 9.38 -41.35
C LEU A 297 28.42 8.00 -40.68
N GLU A 298 29.62 7.55 -40.32
CA GLU A 298 29.81 6.38 -39.46
C GLU A 298 29.95 6.82 -38.00
N LEU A 299 29.11 6.27 -37.13
CA LEU A 299 29.20 6.48 -35.68
C LEU A 299 29.62 5.17 -35.00
N PRO A 300 30.89 5.03 -34.59
CA PRO A 300 31.29 3.89 -33.77
C PRO A 300 30.64 3.99 -32.39
N PHE A 301 30.37 2.83 -31.79
CA PHE A 301 29.89 2.74 -30.43
C PHE A 301 30.51 1.56 -29.70
N SER A 302 30.55 1.68 -28.38
CA SER A 302 30.99 0.62 -27.48
C SER A 302 30.27 0.74 -26.14
N PHE A 303 29.66 -0.34 -25.67
CA PHE A 303 29.10 -0.42 -24.32
C PHE A 303 29.27 -1.82 -23.74
N VAL A 304 29.40 -1.90 -22.42
CA VAL A 304 29.53 -3.17 -21.69
C VAL A 304 28.13 -3.66 -21.30
N LEU A 305 27.87 -4.95 -21.51
CA LEU A 305 26.62 -5.56 -21.10
C LEU A 305 26.60 -5.79 -19.58
N PRO A 306 25.52 -5.39 -18.89
CA PRO A 306 25.41 -5.57 -17.45
C PRO A 306 25.23 -7.04 -17.05
N GLU A 307 25.33 -7.34 -15.76
CA GLU A 307 25.13 -8.71 -15.26
C GLU A 307 23.69 -9.23 -15.42
N PHE A 308 22.73 -8.32 -15.51
CA PHE A 308 21.31 -8.60 -15.56
C PHE A 308 20.73 -8.73 -16.98
N ILE A 309 21.56 -8.94 -18.01
CA ILE A 309 21.02 -9.14 -19.38
C ILE A 309 20.01 -10.31 -19.40
N PRO A 310 18.90 -10.22 -20.15
CA PRO A 310 17.99 -11.35 -20.29
C PRO A 310 18.57 -12.43 -21.21
N ASN A 311 18.03 -13.64 -21.12
CA ASN A 311 18.21 -14.67 -22.14
C ASN A 311 17.29 -14.38 -23.35
N GLY A 312 17.83 -14.41 -24.57
CA GLY A 312 17.07 -14.29 -25.81
C GLY A 312 17.58 -13.21 -26.77
N THR A 313 16.75 -12.81 -27.72
CA THR A 313 17.10 -11.83 -28.74
C THR A 313 16.49 -10.47 -28.39
N VAL A 314 17.33 -9.44 -28.24
CA VAL A 314 16.90 -8.09 -27.82
C VAL A 314 17.21 -7.06 -28.91
N PRO A 315 16.29 -6.16 -29.27
CA PRO A 315 16.55 -5.14 -30.27
C PRO A 315 17.46 -4.03 -29.75
N LEU A 316 18.37 -3.55 -30.61
CA LEU A 316 19.17 -2.35 -30.39
C LEU A 316 18.57 -1.19 -31.18
N ARG A 317 18.18 -0.13 -30.47
CA ARG A 317 17.49 1.04 -31.01
C ARG A 317 18.38 2.28 -30.99
N ILE A 318 18.17 3.19 -31.94
CA ILE A 318 18.85 4.47 -32.02
C ILE A 318 17.85 5.61 -31.84
N TYR A 319 18.23 6.63 -31.06
CA TYR A 319 17.47 7.84 -30.83
C TYR A 319 18.30 9.08 -31.18
N PHE A 320 17.65 10.09 -31.74
CA PHE A 320 18.26 11.39 -32.06
C PHE A 320 17.57 12.49 -31.24
N LEU A 321 18.35 13.34 -30.56
CA LEU A 321 17.87 14.51 -29.84
C LEU A 321 18.51 15.78 -30.40
N TYR A 322 17.69 16.77 -30.74
CA TYR A 322 18.13 18.08 -31.21
C TYR A 322 18.20 19.07 -30.03
N GLY A 323 19.39 19.55 -29.66
CA GLY A 323 19.62 20.69 -28.75
C GLY A 323 19.33 20.51 -27.24
N ASN A 324 20.31 20.92 -26.41
CA ASN A 324 20.41 21.08 -24.93
C ASN A 324 19.90 19.97 -23.97
N ASP A 325 20.78 19.59 -23.02
CA ASP A 325 20.61 18.57 -21.97
C ASP A 325 19.45 18.81 -20.96
N LYS A 326 18.60 19.84 -21.14
CA LYS A 326 17.54 20.22 -20.18
C LYS A 326 16.11 20.27 -20.74
N SER A 327 15.91 20.15 -22.05
CA SER A 327 14.57 20.05 -22.63
C SER A 327 14.20 18.59 -22.83
N VAL A 328 13.11 18.16 -22.16
CA VAL A 328 12.53 16.84 -22.37
C VAL A 328 11.91 16.79 -23.76
N ALA A 329 12.71 16.45 -24.76
CA ALA A 329 12.23 16.09 -26.09
C ALA A 329 11.55 14.72 -25.99
N THR A 330 10.24 14.70 -26.20
CA THR A 330 9.50 13.47 -26.49
C THR A 330 10.09 12.86 -27.75
N LEU A 331 10.25 11.54 -27.77
CA LEU A 331 10.65 10.76 -28.95
C LEU A 331 10.10 11.44 -30.21
N ALA A 332 10.99 11.80 -31.15
CA ALA A 332 10.57 11.90 -32.54
C ALA A 332 9.67 10.69 -32.79
N GLY A 333 8.48 10.94 -33.35
CA GLY A 333 7.37 10.00 -33.38
C GLY A 333 7.83 8.60 -33.79
N ALA A 334 6.98 7.62 -33.56
CA ALA A 334 7.12 6.33 -34.20
C ALA A 334 7.09 6.51 -35.74
N VAL A 335 8.23 6.90 -36.30
CA VAL A 335 8.61 6.83 -37.69
C VAL A 335 9.09 5.40 -37.83
N ASN A 336 8.14 4.53 -38.19
CA ASN A 336 8.34 3.24 -38.84
C ASN A 336 9.72 2.58 -38.62
N ASN A 337 9.80 1.56 -37.76
CA ASN A 337 10.83 0.52 -37.81
C ASN A 337 12.31 0.96 -37.79
N ASN A 338 12.73 1.78 -36.82
CA ASN A 338 14.17 2.03 -36.55
C ASN A 338 14.85 0.90 -35.74
N THR A 339 14.45 -0.37 -35.95
CA THR A 339 15.17 -1.55 -35.43
C THR A 339 16.04 -2.10 -36.55
N ILE A 340 17.37 -2.03 -36.40
CA ILE A 340 18.31 -2.33 -37.50
C ILE A 340 19.40 -3.32 -37.05
N ALA A 341 19.40 -3.69 -35.77
CA ALA A 341 20.17 -4.80 -35.25
C ALA A 341 19.48 -5.45 -34.03
N PHE A 342 19.73 -6.74 -33.86
CA PHE A 342 19.32 -7.53 -32.72
C PHE A 342 20.55 -8.16 -32.09
N LEU A 343 20.62 -8.17 -30.76
CA LEU A 343 21.67 -8.89 -30.03
C LEU A 343 21.11 -10.21 -29.53
N LYS A 344 21.85 -11.30 -29.78
CA LYS A 344 21.62 -12.61 -29.15
C LYS A 344 22.29 -12.60 -27.78
N LEU A 345 21.49 -12.58 -26.72
CA LEU A 345 21.97 -12.50 -25.34
C LEU A 345 21.79 -13.85 -24.64
N LEU A 346 22.83 -14.26 -23.91
CA LEU A 346 22.82 -15.44 -23.06
C LEU A 346 23.40 -15.08 -21.69
N ASN A 347 22.52 -14.97 -20.69
CA ASN A 347 22.90 -14.86 -19.30
C ASN A 347 23.52 -16.20 -18.82
N ASN A 348 24.35 -16.15 -17.78
CA ASN A 348 24.96 -17.32 -17.16
C ASN A 348 23.94 -18.21 -16.41
N LYS A 349 22.72 -17.73 -16.17
CA LYS A 349 21.59 -18.53 -15.64
C LYS A 349 20.88 -19.26 -16.79
N LYS A 350 20.43 -20.51 -16.55
CA LYS A 350 19.77 -21.36 -17.58
C LYS A 350 18.65 -20.60 -18.31
N PRO A 351 18.51 -20.74 -19.64
CA PRO A 351 17.39 -20.14 -20.37
C PRO A 351 16.06 -20.77 -19.93
N PHE A 352 15.02 -19.94 -19.78
CA PHE A 352 13.67 -20.43 -19.54
C PHE A 352 13.10 -21.03 -20.82
N HIS A 353 12.61 -22.26 -20.75
CA HIS A 353 11.88 -22.90 -21.84
C HIS A 353 10.39 -22.87 -21.54
N PHE A 354 9.66 -22.07 -22.31
CA PHE A 354 8.21 -22.03 -22.26
C PHE A 354 7.61 -23.40 -22.55
N THR A 355 6.67 -23.85 -21.71
CA THR A 355 6.08 -25.18 -21.84
C THR A 355 5.11 -25.21 -23.02
N GLN A 356 5.26 -26.20 -23.92
CA GLN A 356 4.40 -26.33 -25.11
C GLN A 356 2.97 -26.80 -24.77
N LYS A 357 2.76 -27.40 -23.59
CA LYS A 357 1.46 -27.83 -23.06
C LYS A 357 1.32 -27.29 -21.63
N PRO A 358 0.88 -26.03 -21.47
CA PRO A 358 0.76 -25.41 -20.16
C PRO A 358 -0.19 -26.21 -19.26
N LYS A 359 0.25 -26.50 -18.04
CA LYS A 359 -0.59 -27.01 -16.95
C LYS A 359 -0.28 -26.16 -15.72
N ALA A 360 -1.30 -25.54 -15.15
CA ALA A 360 -1.16 -24.82 -13.88
C ALA A 360 -0.59 -25.78 -12.81
N PRO A 361 0.35 -25.30 -11.98
CA PRO A 361 0.92 -26.12 -10.92
C PRO A 361 -0.16 -26.41 -9.88
N GLN A 362 -0.07 -27.53 -9.18
CA GLN A 362 -0.93 -27.77 -8.02
C GLN A 362 -0.30 -27.09 -6.80
N ALA A 363 -0.80 -25.90 -6.46
CA ALA A 363 -0.38 -25.13 -5.30
C ALA A 363 -1.41 -25.23 -4.17
N THR A 364 -0.98 -25.71 -3.00
CA THR A 364 -1.82 -25.85 -1.80
C THR A 364 -1.04 -25.47 -0.55
N LEU A 365 -1.76 -25.22 0.55
CA LEU A 365 -1.11 -25.13 1.87
C LEU A 365 -1.04 -26.50 2.51
N LYS A 366 0.09 -26.80 3.13
CA LYS A 366 0.32 -28.02 3.89
C LYS A 366 0.85 -27.64 5.27
N THR A 367 0.27 -28.23 6.30
CA THR A 367 0.87 -28.20 7.64
C THR A 367 1.72 -29.44 7.81
N ASP A 368 3.04 -29.26 7.97
CA ASP A 368 3.98 -30.35 8.24
C ASP A 368 4.82 -30.03 9.48
N LYS A 369 4.83 -30.95 10.44
CA LYS A 369 5.49 -30.80 11.75
C LYS A 369 5.24 -29.43 12.42
N GLY A 370 4.02 -28.91 12.28
CA GLY A 370 3.60 -27.62 12.83
C GLY A 370 3.97 -26.38 12.02
N ASN A 371 4.72 -26.50 10.92
CA ASN A 371 4.95 -25.41 9.97
C ASN A 371 3.85 -25.35 8.92
N THR A 372 3.40 -24.14 8.58
CA THR A 372 2.52 -23.90 7.43
C THR A 372 3.39 -23.61 6.21
N LEU A 373 3.41 -24.53 5.25
CA LEU A 373 4.24 -24.50 4.05
C LEU A 373 3.37 -24.34 2.79
N ILE A 374 3.98 -23.79 1.74
CA ILE A 374 3.39 -23.78 0.40
C ILE A 374 3.87 -25.05 -0.30
N ASN A 375 2.95 -25.95 -0.64
CA ASN A 375 3.23 -27.14 -1.44
C ASN A 375 2.96 -26.84 -2.91
N ILE A 376 3.96 -27.02 -3.77
CA ILE A 376 3.85 -26.82 -5.22
C ILE A 376 4.25 -28.14 -5.89
N ASP A 377 3.29 -28.81 -6.52
CA ASP A 377 3.50 -30.11 -7.17
C ASP A 377 4.21 -31.15 -6.29
N GLY A 378 3.85 -31.18 -4.99
CA GLY A 378 4.45 -32.10 -4.02
C GLY A 378 5.74 -31.60 -3.35
N LYS A 379 6.29 -30.46 -3.77
CA LYS A 379 7.46 -29.84 -3.14
C LYS A 379 7.04 -28.80 -2.10
N ASP A 380 7.46 -29.00 -0.86
CA ASP A 380 7.22 -28.06 0.23
C ASP A 380 8.21 -26.89 0.15
N MET A 381 7.69 -25.67 0.34
CA MET A 381 8.46 -24.43 0.29
C MET A 381 8.01 -23.47 1.38
N SER A 382 8.99 -22.84 2.02
CA SER A 382 8.82 -21.80 3.01
C SER A 382 8.20 -20.57 2.34
N PRO A 383 7.25 -19.90 3.01
CA PRO A 383 6.59 -18.69 2.50
C PRO A 383 7.48 -17.45 2.63
N VAL A 384 8.67 -17.49 2.01
CA VAL A 384 9.62 -16.38 1.87
C VAL A 384 9.46 -15.79 0.48
N ILE A 385 9.01 -14.54 0.40
CA ILE A 385 8.49 -13.94 -0.82
C ILE A 385 9.10 -12.55 -1.06
N PHE A 386 9.19 -12.11 -2.32
CA PHE A 386 9.43 -10.71 -2.67
C PHE A 386 8.20 -10.12 -3.36
N THR A 387 7.83 -8.89 -2.99
CA THR A 387 6.82 -8.11 -3.70
C THR A 387 7.50 -7.12 -4.63
N ASN A 388 7.15 -7.19 -5.92
CA ASN A 388 7.76 -6.38 -6.95
C ASN A 388 6.72 -5.51 -7.69
N LEU A 389 6.97 -4.19 -7.74
CA LEU A 389 6.20 -3.21 -8.53
C LEU A 389 6.92 -2.78 -9.82
N SER A 390 8.20 -3.13 -9.92
CA SER A 390 9.04 -2.82 -11.05
C SER A 390 8.77 -3.75 -12.22
N ARG A 391 9.32 -3.34 -13.34
CA ARG A 391 9.22 -3.99 -14.65
C ARG A 391 10.61 -4.06 -15.32
N GLY A 392 11.67 -3.67 -14.60
CA GLY A 392 13.05 -3.58 -15.08
C GLY A 392 13.90 -4.80 -14.77
N TYR A 393 14.81 -5.15 -15.70
CA TYR A 393 15.68 -6.32 -15.61
C TYR A 393 16.63 -6.32 -14.41
N GLU A 394 17.27 -5.18 -14.13
CA GLU A 394 18.22 -5.05 -13.02
C GLU A 394 17.59 -5.44 -11.69
N ARG A 395 16.39 -4.91 -11.41
CA ARG A 395 15.73 -5.17 -10.13
C ARG A 395 15.29 -6.64 -10.00
N PHE A 396 14.73 -7.22 -11.06
CA PHE A 396 14.42 -8.65 -11.08
C PHE A 396 15.66 -9.53 -10.86
N TYR A 397 16.80 -9.13 -11.44
CA TYR A 397 18.06 -9.82 -11.25
C TYR A 397 18.50 -9.78 -9.80
N ARG A 398 18.57 -8.59 -9.20
CA ARG A 398 19.04 -8.40 -7.81
C ARG A 398 18.13 -9.10 -6.81
N GLU A 399 16.81 -8.97 -6.94
CA GLU A 399 15.89 -9.73 -6.08
C GLU A 399 16.09 -11.24 -6.23
N ALA A 400 16.38 -11.75 -7.43
CA ALA A 400 16.68 -13.17 -7.64
C ALA A 400 18.00 -13.64 -7.00
N GLU A 401 18.98 -12.75 -6.79
CA GLU A 401 20.25 -13.09 -6.13
C GLU A 401 20.11 -13.39 -4.63
N THR A 402 19.03 -12.93 -4.01
CA THR A 402 18.68 -13.27 -2.62
C THR A 402 18.38 -14.76 -2.44
N GLY A 403 18.15 -15.48 -3.53
CA GLY A 403 17.76 -16.88 -3.53
C GLY A 403 16.27 -17.12 -3.26
N VAL A 404 15.47 -16.07 -3.05
CA VAL A 404 14.01 -16.17 -2.97
C VAL A 404 13.45 -16.73 -4.27
N LYS A 405 12.42 -17.58 -4.14
CA LYS A 405 11.81 -18.30 -5.27
C LYS A 405 10.36 -17.91 -5.52
N ILE A 406 9.66 -17.32 -4.57
CA ILE A 406 8.27 -16.91 -4.73
C ILE A 406 8.21 -15.38 -4.80
N PHE A 407 7.48 -14.86 -5.78
CA PHE A 407 7.38 -13.43 -6.02
C PHE A 407 5.93 -13.01 -6.21
N ARG A 408 5.50 -11.98 -5.49
CA ARG A 408 4.25 -11.29 -5.79
C ARG A 408 4.50 -10.22 -6.83
N LEU A 409 3.94 -10.39 -8.02
CA LEU A 409 3.99 -9.38 -9.08
C LEU A 409 2.72 -8.54 -9.07
N SER A 410 2.89 -7.22 -9.08
CA SER A 410 1.78 -6.27 -9.14
C SER A 410 1.69 -5.59 -10.50
N HIS A 411 0.49 -5.59 -11.06
CA HIS A 411 0.13 -4.71 -12.17
C HIS A 411 -0.38 -3.36 -11.62
N TYR A 412 0.53 -2.60 -11.01
CA TYR A 412 0.19 -1.42 -10.19
C TYR A 412 -0.72 -0.43 -10.93
N ARG A 413 -1.82 -0.03 -10.27
CA ARG A 413 -2.91 0.87 -10.70
C ARG A 413 -3.95 0.33 -11.67
N ASN A 414 -3.88 -0.91 -12.14
CA ASN A 414 -4.89 -1.45 -13.06
C ASN A 414 -6.09 -2.11 -12.36
N ARG A 415 -7.22 -1.39 -12.42
CA ARG A 415 -8.55 -1.75 -11.89
C ARG A 415 -9.17 -2.82 -12.78
N MET A 416 -9.62 -3.93 -12.20
CA MET A 416 -10.00 -5.10 -13.00
C MET A 416 -11.40 -5.03 -13.62
N LEU A 417 -12.27 -4.10 -13.22
CA LEU A 417 -13.64 -4.04 -13.73
C LEU A 417 -13.83 -2.80 -14.63
N PRO A 418 -13.68 -2.94 -15.96
CA PRO A 418 -13.91 -1.86 -16.92
C PRO A 418 -15.39 -1.62 -17.22
N GLY A 419 -15.73 -0.39 -17.61
CA GLY A 419 -17.05 -0.05 -18.14
C GLY A 419 -17.24 -0.48 -19.60
N LYS A 420 -18.48 -0.55 -20.06
CA LYS A 420 -18.85 -0.88 -21.44
C LYS A 420 -18.21 0.09 -22.44
N ALA A 421 -18.17 1.39 -22.12
CA ALA A 421 -17.57 2.40 -23.01
C ALA A 421 -16.04 2.25 -23.15
N GLU A 422 -15.38 1.48 -22.28
CA GLU A 422 -13.94 1.17 -22.38
C GLU A 422 -13.67 -0.06 -23.27
N ASN A 423 -14.70 -0.67 -23.87
CA ASN A 423 -14.62 -1.93 -24.60
C ASN A 423 -13.92 -3.03 -23.78
N PRO A 424 -14.66 -3.74 -22.90
CA PRO A 424 -14.07 -4.72 -21.98
C PRO A 424 -13.15 -5.75 -22.63
N ALA A 425 -13.46 -6.22 -23.85
CA ALA A 425 -12.61 -7.18 -24.55
C ALA A 425 -11.22 -6.60 -24.88
N GLU A 426 -11.18 -5.37 -25.39
CA GLU A 426 -9.94 -4.66 -25.67
C GLU A 426 -9.21 -4.25 -24.38
N TYR A 427 -9.96 -3.85 -23.35
CA TYR A 427 -9.41 -3.56 -22.03
C TYR A 427 -8.68 -4.77 -21.45
N TYR A 428 -9.34 -5.94 -21.41
CA TYR A 428 -8.75 -7.16 -20.87
C TYR A 428 -7.59 -7.66 -21.73
N ARG A 429 -7.69 -7.60 -23.07
CA ARG A 429 -6.57 -7.94 -23.96
C ARG A 429 -5.32 -7.15 -23.58
N ARG A 430 -5.45 -5.83 -23.46
CA ARG A 430 -4.34 -4.94 -23.07
C ARG A 430 -3.84 -5.21 -21.65
N TYR A 431 -4.75 -5.39 -20.71
CA TYR A 431 -4.43 -5.70 -19.31
C TYR A 431 -3.56 -6.96 -19.21
N PHE A 432 -3.96 -8.02 -19.93
CA PHE A 432 -3.24 -9.28 -19.93
C PHE A 432 -1.92 -9.19 -20.69
N GLU A 433 -1.87 -8.60 -21.88
CA GLU A 433 -0.62 -8.42 -22.63
C GLU A 433 0.48 -7.75 -21.80
N CYS A 434 0.13 -6.74 -21.01
CA CYS A 434 1.09 -6.08 -20.13
C CYS A 434 1.59 -6.97 -18.98
N PHE A 435 0.71 -7.80 -18.41
CA PHE A 435 1.11 -8.75 -17.38
C PHE A 435 1.94 -9.90 -17.96
N ASP A 436 1.50 -10.50 -19.06
CA ASP A 436 2.19 -11.56 -19.78
C ASP A 436 3.64 -11.14 -20.08
N GLU A 437 3.83 -9.91 -20.55
CA GLU A 437 5.16 -9.37 -20.82
C GLU A 437 5.99 -9.13 -19.55
N GLN A 438 5.37 -8.71 -18.43
CA GLN A 438 6.07 -8.63 -17.14
C GLN A 438 6.57 -10.01 -16.69
N VAL A 439 5.73 -11.05 -16.81
CA VAL A 439 6.09 -12.43 -16.48
C VAL A 439 7.21 -12.94 -17.38
N ARG A 440 7.11 -12.78 -18.70
CA ARG A 440 8.14 -13.20 -19.66
C ARG A 440 9.49 -12.56 -19.37
N ARG A 441 9.51 -11.25 -19.11
CA ARG A 441 10.73 -10.52 -18.75
C ARG A 441 11.32 -11.06 -17.46
N PHE A 442 10.50 -11.29 -16.45
CA PHE A 442 11.02 -11.81 -15.19
C PHE A 442 11.60 -13.21 -15.35
N LEU A 443 10.88 -14.12 -16.02
CA LEU A 443 11.35 -15.49 -16.28
C LEU A 443 12.61 -15.54 -17.15
N SER A 444 12.84 -14.54 -18.01
CA SER A 444 14.07 -14.43 -18.78
C SER A 444 15.33 -14.18 -17.93
N VAL A 445 15.15 -13.69 -16.69
CA VAL A 445 16.21 -13.40 -15.71
C VAL A 445 16.22 -14.42 -14.57
N ASN A 446 15.04 -14.87 -14.13
CA ASN A 446 14.86 -15.85 -13.06
C ASN A 446 13.91 -16.96 -13.51
N PRO A 447 14.39 -17.99 -14.23
CA PRO A 447 13.57 -19.05 -14.80
C PRO A 447 12.91 -19.97 -13.76
N ASP A 448 13.43 -20.00 -12.53
CA ASP A 448 13.02 -20.93 -11.49
C ASP A 448 12.05 -20.30 -10.47
N CYS A 449 11.51 -19.10 -10.74
CA CYS A 449 10.60 -18.45 -9.82
C CYS A 449 9.15 -18.91 -9.97
N TYR A 450 8.39 -18.76 -8.89
CA TYR A 450 6.94 -18.87 -8.84
C TYR A 450 6.33 -17.50 -8.55
N ILE A 451 5.13 -17.29 -9.07
CA ILE A 451 4.47 -16.00 -9.12
C ILE A 451 3.13 -16.09 -8.39
N ILE A 452 2.90 -15.12 -7.49
CA ILE A 452 1.58 -14.77 -6.97
C ILE A 452 1.16 -13.47 -7.67
N PHE A 453 0.02 -13.47 -8.35
CA PHE A 453 -0.47 -12.25 -9.00
C PHE A 453 -1.22 -11.36 -8.02
N LEU A 454 -0.88 -10.07 -7.94
CA LEU A 454 -1.71 -9.07 -7.24
C LEU A 454 -2.71 -8.43 -8.22
N GLY A 455 -3.99 -8.76 -8.06
CA GLY A 455 -5.11 -8.15 -8.81
C GLY A 455 -5.88 -7.14 -7.98
N ILE A 456 -6.27 -6.00 -8.56
CA ILE A 456 -7.07 -4.97 -7.89
C ILE A 456 -8.51 -5.01 -8.38
N LEU A 457 -9.42 -5.46 -7.52
CA LEU A 457 -10.84 -5.69 -7.83
C LEU A 457 -11.68 -4.41 -7.86
N ASP A 458 -11.07 -3.24 -7.65
CA ASP A 458 -11.76 -1.97 -7.80
C ASP A 458 -12.25 -1.79 -9.26
N PRO A 459 -13.43 -1.16 -9.46
CA PRO A 459 -13.91 -0.79 -10.78
C PRO A 459 -13.30 0.50 -11.30
N THR A 460 -13.20 0.63 -12.62
CA THR A 460 -12.79 1.87 -13.30
C THR A 460 -13.78 2.98 -13.03
N SER A 461 -13.33 4.23 -13.20
CA SER A 461 -14.23 5.38 -13.09
C SER A 461 -15.35 5.35 -14.14
N GLN A 462 -15.14 4.68 -15.27
CA GLN A 462 -16.17 4.52 -16.29
C GLN A 462 -17.24 3.52 -15.86
N TRP A 463 -16.84 2.37 -15.29
CA TRP A 463 -17.78 1.42 -14.71
C TRP A 463 -18.61 2.09 -13.60
N GLU A 464 -17.99 2.85 -12.70
CA GLU A 464 -18.73 3.56 -11.63
C GLU A 464 -19.78 4.54 -12.17
N LYS A 465 -19.53 5.19 -13.32
CA LYS A 465 -20.52 6.09 -13.97
C LYS A 465 -21.68 5.33 -14.60
N GLU A 466 -21.41 4.15 -15.15
CA GLU A 466 -22.41 3.30 -15.80
C GLU A 466 -23.27 2.53 -14.77
N HIS A 467 -22.75 2.37 -13.55
CA HIS A 467 -23.37 1.61 -12.47
C HIS A 467 -23.56 2.45 -11.19
N PRO A 468 -24.28 3.60 -11.25
CA PRO A 468 -24.36 4.54 -10.13
C PRO A 468 -25.03 3.98 -8.86
N ASP A 469 -25.89 2.98 -8.99
CA ASP A 469 -26.58 2.33 -7.86
C ASP A 469 -25.67 1.41 -7.03
N THR A 470 -24.48 1.12 -7.54
CA THR A 470 -23.45 0.34 -6.85
C THR A 470 -22.54 1.21 -5.98
N GLN A 471 -22.71 2.54 -6.00
CA GLN A 471 -21.91 3.49 -5.23
C GLN A 471 -22.43 3.63 -3.81
N ALA A 472 -21.52 3.70 -2.85
CA ALA A 472 -21.83 4.01 -1.46
C ALA A 472 -22.42 5.44 -1.35
N VAL A 473 -23.43 5.59 -0.49
CA VAL A 473 -24.13 6.88 -0.29
C VAL A 473 -24.16 7.20 1.20
N MET A 474 -23.60 8.34 1.60
CA MET A 474 -23.65 8.79 3.00
C MET A 474 -25.03 9.39 3.33
N ALA A 475 -25.32 9.60 4.63
CA ALA A 475 -26.62 10.10 5.08
C ALA A 475 -26.98 11.52 4.57
N ASP A 476 -26.02 12.27 4.04
CA ASP A 476 -26.23 13.58 3.40
C ASP A 476 -26.45 13.48 1.89
N GLY A 477 -26.54 12.26 1.34
CA GLY A 477 -26.75 12.00 -0.08
C GLY A 477 -25.47 12.05 -0.93
N ILE A 478 -24.31 12.35 -0.33
CA ILE A 478 -23.04 12.37 -1.09
C ILE A 478 -22.67 10.94 -1.49
N ARG A 479 -22.43 10.76 -2.79
CA ARG A 479 -21.96 9.50 -3.38
C ARG A 479 -20.43 9.42 -3.33
N TYR A 480 -19.94 8.22 -3.05
CA TYR A 480 -18.53 7.89 -3.05
C TYR A 480 -18.25 6.80 -4.10
N ARG A 481 -17.22 6.00 -3.87
CA ARG A 481 -16.90 4.85 -4.74
C ARG A 481 -17.91 3.71 -4.53
N PHE A 482 -17.70 2.59 -5.20
CA PHE A 482 -18.51 1.39 -5.03
C PHE A 482 -18.67 0.96 -3.55
N THR A 483 -19.80 0.35 -3.22
CA THR A 483 -20.06 -0.29 -1.92
C THR A 483 -19.78 -1.78 -1.97
N LEU A 484 -19.22 -2.33 -0.87
CA LEU A 484 -19.03 -3.78 -0.72
C LEU A 484 -20.35 -4.55 -0.59
N GLY A 485 -21.47 -3.85 -0.36
CA GLY A 485 -22.81 -4.44 -0.34
C GLY A 485 -23.47 -4.64 -1.72
N SER A 486 -22.80 -4.28 -2.82
CA SER A 486 -23.37 -4.42 -4.17
C SER A 486 -23.15 -5.81 -4.75
N GLU A 487 -24.25 -6.57 -4.91
CA GLU A 487 -24.23 -7.86 -5.63
C GLU A 487 -23.78 -7.70 -7.10
N GLU A 488 -24.12 -6.58 -7.74
CA GLU A 488 -23.66 -6.29 -9.10
C GLU A 488 -22.14 -6.12 -9.16
N PHE A 489 -21.56 -5.40 -8.19
CA PHE A 489 -20.11 -5.27 -8.06
C PHE A 489 -19.45 -6.62 -7.78
N ILE A 490 -19.98 -7.40 -6.81
CA ILE A 490 -19.44 -8.73 -6.46
C ILE A 490 -19.47 -9.66 -7.69
N ASN A 491 -20.56 -9.67 -8.45
CA ASN A 491 -20.65 -10.48 -9.67
C ASN A 491 -19.70 -10.01 -10.77
N GLY A 492 -19.53 -8.68 -10.94
CA GLY A 492 -18.50 -8.13 -11.83
C GLY A 492 -17.08 -8.55 -11.43
N ALA A 493 -16.76 -8.54 -10.14
CA ALA A 493 -15.45 -8.97 -9.63
C ALA A 493 -15.21 -10.46 -9.86
N LYS A 494 -16.22 -11.31 -9.66
CA LYS A 494 -16.16 -12.76 -9.94
C LYS A 494 -15.89 -13.04 -11.42
N GLU A 495 -16.56 -12.32 -12.33
CA GLU A 495 -16.34 -12.50 -13.77
C GLU A 495 -14.96 -12.00 -14.20
N ALA A 496 -14.52 -10.86 -13.69
CA ALA A 496 -13.18 -10.32 -13.95
C ALA A 496 -12.08 -11.31 -13.51
N VAL A 497 -12.22 -11.89 -12.32
CA VAL A 497 -11.27 -12.88 -11.81
C VAL A 497 -11.33 -14.19 -12.58
N SER A 498 -12.52 -14.67 -12.93
CA SER A 498 -12.66 -15.88 -13.76
C SER A 498 -12.00 -15.68 -15.13
N THR A 499 -12.15 -14.49 -15.73
CA THR A 499 -11.50 -14.12 -16.99
C THR A 499 -9.98 -14.06 -16.85
N LEU A 500 -9.47 -13.44 -15.78
CA LEU A 500 -8.04 -13.40 -15.47
C LEU A 500 -7.44 -14.81 -15.34
N VAL A 501 -8.06 -15.68 -14.55
CA VAL A 501 -7.57 -17.05 -14.31
C VAL A 501 -7.55 -17.84 -15.62
N ARG A 502 -8.65 -17.85 -16.38
CA ARG A 502 -8.71 -18.52 -17.69
C ARG A 502 -7.64 -18.01 -18.65
N ASN A 503 -7.40 -16.69 -18.69
CA ASN A 503 -6.36 -16.13 -19.53
C ASN A 503 -4.98 -16.62 -19.10
N ILE A 504 -4.62 -16.50 -17.82
CA ILE A 504 -3.31 -16.92 -17.31
C ILE A 504 -3.08 -18.41 -17.53
N GLU A 505 -4.09 -19.27 -17.31
CA GLU A 505 -3.95 -20.71 -17.52
C GLU A 505 -3.67 -21.06 -18.99
N SER A 506 -4.11 -20.23 -19.94
CA SER A 506 -3.83 -20.40 -21.36
C SER A 506 -2.41 -19.97 -21.78
N GLN A 507 -1.69 -19.26 -20.90
CA GLN A 507 -0.34 -18.76 -21.20
C GLN A 507 0.73 -19.83 -21.04
N PRO A 508 1.84 -19.76 -21.80
CA PRO A 508 2.91 -20.77 -21.79
C PRO A 508 3.79 -20.75 -20.52
N TYR A 509 3.52 -19.84 -19.59
CA TYR A 509 4.18 -19.73 -18.29
C TYR A 509 3.25 -20.13 -17.13
N SER A 510 2.05 -20.67 -17.40
CA SER A 510 1.04 -20.90 -16.37
C SER A 510 1.51 -21.84 -15.25
N ASP A 511 2.48 -22.72 -15.52
CA ASP A 511 3.20 -23.56 -14.55
C ASP A 511 3.94 -22.76 -13.47
N ARG A 512 4.10 -21.44 -13.67
CA ARG A 512 4.79 -20.52 -12.75
C ARG A 512 3.85 -19.68 -11.91
N VAL A 513 2.55 -19.63 -12.21
CA VAL A 513 1.59 -18.87 -11.40
C VAL A 513 0.94 -19.80 -10.38
N ILE A 514 1.28 -19.62 -9.10
CA ILE A 514 0.86 -20.51 -8.01
C ILE A 514 -0.29 -19.94 -7.18
N GLY A 515 -0.68 -18.69 -7.42
CA GLY A 515 -1.72 -18.06 -6.64
C GLY A 515 -2.01 -16.62 -6.99
N TYR A 516 -3.00 -16.09 -6.28
CA TYR A 516 -3.53 -14.74 -6.46
C TYR A 516 -3.71 -14.09 -5.10
N CYS A 517 -3.23 -12.86 -4.98
CA CYS A 517 -3.58 -11.96 -3.90
C CYS A 517 -4.54 -10.92 -4.49
N PHE A 518 -5.71 -10.73 -3.92
CA PHE A 518 -6.65 -9.72 -4.40
C PHE A 518 -6.73 -8.54 -3.44
N GLY A 519 -6.58 -7.34 -3.98
CA GLY A 519 -6.77 -6.09 -3.28
C GLY A 519 -8.08 -5.42 -3.70
N VAL A 520 -8.75 -4.77 -2.75
CA VAL A 520 -9.97 -4.00 -2.99
C VAL A 520 -10.09 -2.91 -1.94
N GLY A 521 -10.83 -1.85 -2.25
CA GLY A 521 -11.07 -0.79 -1.29
C GLY A 521 -9.89 0.17 -1.16
N LYS A 522 -9.92 1.03 -0.14
CA LYS A 522 -8.88 2.02 0.07
C LYS A 522 -7.52 1.34 0.32
N SER A 523 -6.49 1.84 -0.35
CA SER A 523 -5.13 1.28 -0.31
C SER A 523 -5.00 -0.16 -0.81
N CYS A 524 -6.07 -0.74 -1.38
CA CYS A 524 -6.16 -2.15 -1.77
C CYS A 524 -6.19 -3.15 -0.58
N GLU A 525 -6.49 -2.68 0.63
CA GLU A 525 -6.35 -3.45 1.87
C GLU A 525 -7.68 -3.96 2.44
N MET A 526 -8.72 -4.11 1.62
CA MET A 526 -10.09 -4.44 2.04
C MET A 526 -10.74 -3.38 2.96
N ILE A 527 -10.16 -2.17 3.00
CA ILE A 527 -10.72 -1.07 3.78
C ILE A 527 -11.86 -0.41 3.01
N ASP A 528 -13.05 -0.40 3.59
CA ASP A 528 -14.19 0.31 3.04
C ASP A 528 -13.85 1.79 2.79
N TYR A 529 -14.18 2.29 1.59
CA TYR A 529 -13.89 3.66 1.19
C TYR A 529 -14.52 4.69 2.14
N LEU A 530 -15.66 4.38 2.77
CA LEU A 530 -16.33 5.28 3.70
C LEU A 530 -15.55 5.49 5.01
N ALA A 531 -14.70 4.55 5.41
CA ALA A 531 -13.91 4.66 6.65
C ALA A 531 -13.03 5.93 6.69
N TYR A 532 -12.69 6.49 5.53
CA TYR A 532 -11.90 7.72 5.39
C TYR A 532 -12.73 8.99 5.12
N GLN A 533 -14.04 8.86 4.90
CA GLN A 533 -14.90 9.96 4.47
C GLN A 533 -15.69 10.58 5.62
N ASN A 534 -15.68 9.94 6.78
CA ASN A 534 -16.36 10.40 7.98
C ASN A 534 -15.90 11.82 8.37
N ARG A 535 -16.87 12.67 8.67
CA ARG A 535 -16.66 14.06 9.08
C ARG A 535 -17.25 14.28 10.46
N ALA A 536 -16.48 14.90 11.34
CA ALA A 536 -17.00 15.55 12.53
C ALA A 536 -17.66 16.87 12.12
N ARG A 537 -18.97 17.04 12.38
CA ARG A 537 -19.56 18.38 12.34
C ARG A 537 -19.18 19.13 13.62
N LYS A 538 -19.13 20.47 13.55
CA LYS A 538 -18.84 21.34 14.71
C LYS A 538 -19.81 21.13 15.89
N THR A 539 -20.92 20.43 15.68
CA THR A 539 -21.99 20.15 16.64
C THR A 539 -21.88 18.79 17.35
N GLY A 540 -20.85 17.98 17.06
CA GLY A 540 -20.76 16.60 17.56
C GLY A 540 -21.58 15.58 16.77
N ASP A 541 -22.29 16.02 15.71
CA ASP A 541 -22.97 15.11 14.78
C ASP A 541 -21.95 14.47 13.81
N TYR A 542 -21.94 13.13 13.75
CA TYR A 542 -21.16 12.37 12.79
C TYR A 542 -22.06 11.85 11.67
N ILE A 543 -21.58 11.95 10.43
CA ILE A 543 -22.23 11.29 9.28
C ILE A 543 -21.50 9.97 9.09
N ILE A 544 -22.19 8.87 9.38
CA ILE A 544 -21.70 7.50 9.24
C ILE A 544 -22.79 6.59 8.67
N GLY A 545 -22.38 5.44 8.15
CA GLY A 545 -23.23 4.47 7.47
C GLY A 545 -23.32 4.69 5.97
N ASP A 546 -23.58 3.59 5.24
CA ASP A 546 -23.87 3.57 3.82
C ASP A 546 -25.38 3.33 3.63
N TYR A 547 -26.05 4.31 3.02
CA TYR A 547 -27.49 4.36 2.76
C TYR A 547 -27.79 4.11 1.28
N SER A 548 -26.82 3.61 0.51
CA SER A 548 -27.06 3.22 -0.88
C SER A 548 -28.13 2.13 -0.98
N PRO A 549 -28.89 2.07 -2.09
CA PRO A 549 -29.87 1.01 -2.33
C PRO A 549 -29.25 -0.39 -2.20
N ALA A 550 -28.08 -0.59 -2.79
CA ALA A 550 -27.31 -1.84 -2.72
C ALA A 550 -27.00 -2.25 -1.28
N ARG A 551 -26.53 -1.31 -0.44
CA ARG A 551 -26.24 -1.60 0.97
C ARG A 551 -27.49 -1.91 1.77
N CYS A 552 -28.58 -1.19 1.55
CA CYS A 552 -29.85 -1.45 2.25
C CYS A 552 -30.36 -2.86 1.93
N GLU A 553 -30.27 -3.29 0.67
CA GLU A 553 -30.64 -4.64 0.25
C GLU A 553 -29.73 -5.70 0.88
N ALA A 554 -28.41 -5.51 0.87
CA ALA A 554 -27.48 -6.43 1.52
C ALA A 554 -27.73 -6.55 3.03
N PHE A 555 -28.06 -5.43 3.70
CA PHE A 555 -28.40 -5.43 5.12
C PHE A 555 -29.73 -6.14 5.39
N ARG A 556 -30.74 -5.94 4.53
CA ARG A 556 -32.04 -6.63 4.60
C ARG A 556 -31.86 -8.15 4.50
N LYS A 557 -31.16 -8.64 3.47
CA LYS A 557 -30.91 -10.08 3.27
C LYS A 557 -30.18 -10.70 4.45
N TRP A 558 -29.09 -10.07 4.88
CA TRP A 558 -28.31 -10.56 6.03
C TRP A 558 -29.14 -10.60 7.31
N THR A 559 -30.00 -9.60 7.53
CA THR A 559 -30.88 -9.54 8.71
C THR A 559 -31.92 -10.66 8.64
N GLN A 560 -32.52 -10.90 7.47
CA GLN A 560 -33.41 -12.05 7.27
C GLN A 560 -32.72 -13.37 7.60
N GLU A 561 -31.48 -13.58 7.15
CA GLU A 561 -30.70 -14.77 7.45
C GLU A 561 -30.40 -14.89 8.95
N LYS A 562 -29.90 -13.82 9.58
CA LYS A 562 -29.54 -13.81 11.01
C LYS A 562 -30.72 -14.16 11.91
N TYR A 563 -31.91 -13.65 11.60
CA TYR A 563 -33.13 -13.91 12.37
C TYR A 563 -33.99 -15.03 11.77
N GLN A 564 -33.44 -15.83 10.85
CA GLN A 564 -34.09 -17.01 10.26
C GLN A 564 -35.47 -16.70 9.62
N GLY A 565 -35.62 -15.52 9.04
CA GLY A 565 -36.88 -15.04 8.47
C GLY A 565 -37.97 -14.73 9.52
N ASN A 566 -37.66 -14.77 10.81
CA ASN A 566 -38.61 -14.49 11.88
C ASN A 566 -38.62 -12.99 12.23
N ILE A 567 -39.66 -12.29 11.78
CA ILE A 567 -39.80 -10.85 12.01
C ILE A 567 -40.01 -10.50 13.49
N ASP A 568 -40.65 -11.37 14.27
CA ASP A 568 -40.89 -11.10 15.70
C ASP A 568 -39.61 -11.21 16.51
N SER A 569 -38.72 -12.15 16.15
CA SER A 569 -37.35 -12.20 16.70
C SER A 569 -36.57 -10.92 16.40
N LEU A 570 -36.68 -10.39 15.18
CA LEU A 570 -36.06 -9.12 14.79
C LEU A 570 -36.62 -7.95 15.60
N ARG A 571 -37.95 -7.80 15.65
CA ARG A 571 -38.64 -6.73 16.38
C ARG A 571 -38.26 -6.72 17.85
N LYS A 572 -38.19 -7.91 18.46
CA LYS A 572 -37.75 -8.10 19.85
C LYS A 572 -36.29 -7.69 20.03
N ALA A 573 -35.40 -8.14 19.14
CA ALA A 573 -33.97 -7.85 19.24
C ALA A 573 -33.66 -6.37 19.03
N TRP A 574 -34.28 -5.73 18.04
CA TRP A 574 -34.06 -4.31 17.72
C TRP A 574 -34.86 -3.36 18.59
N ASN A 575 -35.84 -3.87 19.33
CA ASN A 575 -36.81 -3.07 20.09
C ASN A 575 -37.53 -2.04 19.21
N ILE A 576 -37.95 -2.47 18.00
CA ILE A 576 -38.68 -1.67 17.02
C ILE A 576 -39.94 -2.46 16.60
N PRO A 577 -41.09 -2.25 17.27
CA PRO A 577 -42.30 -3.06 17.05
C PRO A 577 -42.82 -3.05 15.62
N ASP A 578 -42.72 -1.92 14.92
CA ASP A 578 -43.25 -1.73 13.56
C ASP A 578 -42.24 -2.08 12.46
N MET A 579 -41.10 -2.69 12.81
CA MET A 579 -40.11 -3.14 11.83
C MET A 579 -40.73 -4.21 10.92
N THR A 580 -40.47 -4.14 9.61
CA THR A 580 -40.81 -5.15 8.62
C THR A 580 -39.56 -5.46 7.80
N PHE A 581 -39.51 -6.58 7.09
CA PHE A 581 -38.33 -6.86 6.27
C PHE A 581 -38.15 -5.84 5.14
N GLU A 582 -39.25 -5.30 4.60
CA GLU A 582 -39.24 -4.31 3.52
C GLU A 582 -38.64 -2.98 3.96
N ASN A 583 -38.85 -2.57 5.22
CA ASN A 583 -38.40 -1.26 5.71
C ASN A 583 -37.02 -1.27 6.39
N ILE A 584 -36.32 -2.41 6.43
CA ILE A 584 -34.94 -2.52 6.93
C ILE A 584 -34.01 -1.59 6.16
N LYS A 585 -33.30 -0.74 6.91
CA LYS A 585 -32.25 0.16 6.43
C LYS A 585 -31.34 0.59 7.59
N PRO A 586 -30.18 1.20 7.31
CA PRO A 586 -29.39 1.86 8.35
C PRO A 586 -30.21 3.00 8.98
N LEU A 587 -30.26 3.04 10.32
CA LEU A 587 -31.01 4.04 11.08
C LEU A 587 -30.03 5.01 11.73
N LYS A 588 -29.92 6.21 11.15
CA LYS A 588 -28.95 7.24 11.54
C LYS A 588 -28.92 7.50 13.05
N GLU A 589 -30.08 7.65 13.68
CA GLU A 589 -30.21 7.94 15.11
C GLU A 589 -29.73 6.79 16.02
N LEU A 590 -29.70 5.55 15.51
CA LEU A 590 -29.16 4.39 16.23
C LEU A 590 -27.68 4.17 15.94
N LEU A 591 -27.22 4.51 14.74
CA LEU A 591 -25.81 4.45 14.39
C LEU A 591 -24.99 5.49 15.15
N ASN A 592 -25.52 6.68 15.38
CA ASN A 592 -24.85 7.72 16.17
C ASN A 592 -25.86 8.51 17.02
N PRO A 593 -26.31 7.96 18.16
CA PRO A 593 -27.30 8.62 19.00
C PRO A 593 -26.75 9.91 19.62
N LYS A 594 -27.56 10.97 19.55
CA LYS A 594 -27.26 12.25 20.21
C LYS A 594 -27.21 12.06 21.73
N ASN A 595 -26.26 12.74 22.38
CA ASN A 595 -26.08 12.74 23.84
C ASN A 595 -25.82 11.37 24.48
N HIS A 596 -25.22 10.43 23.73
CA HIS A 596 -24.73 9.19 24.31
C HIS A 596 -23.37 9.42 24.98
N ASN A 597 -23.35 9.31 26.31
CA ASN A 597 -22.18 9.63 27.15
C ASN A 597 -21.51 8.38 27.73
N SER A 598 -21.95 7.17 27.34
CA SER A 598 -21.32 5.92 27.76
C SER A 598 -20.33 5.45 26.69
N PHE A 599 -19.31 4.72 27.14
CA PHE A 599 -18.40 4.00 26.29
C PHE A 599 -19.09 2.82 25.58
N PHE A 600 -20.12 2.23 26.21
CA PHE A 600 -20.79 1.02 25.73
C PHE A 600 -22.22 1.31 25.25
N PHE A 601 -22.56 0.74 24.10
CA PHE A 601 -23.94 0.68 23.64
C PHE A 601 -24.65 -0.54 24.24
N ASN A 602 -25.76 -0.30 24.95
CA ASN A 602 -26.59 -1.38 25.47
C ASN A 602 -27.27 -2.13 24.31
N PRO A 603 -27.03 -3.45 24.12
CA PRO A 603 -27.66 -4.25 23.07
C PRO A 603 -29.19 -4.17 23.09
N GLU A 604 -29.83 -4.10 24.26
CA GLU A 604 -31.29 -3.99 24.40
C GLU A 604 -31.90 -2.79 23.67
N LYS A 605 -31.11 -1.72 23.49
CA LYS A 605 -31.51 -0.49 22.79
C LYS A 605 -30.86 -0.32 21.43
N TYR A 606 -29.66 -0.87 21.24
CA TYR A 606 -28.80 -0.57 20.09
C TYR A 606 -28.42 -1.81 19.28
N GLN A 607 -29.12 -2.96 19.42
CA GLN A 607 -28.84 -4.16 18.63
C GLN A 607 -28.84 -3.91 17.11
N HIS A 608 -29.71 -3.02 16.61
CA HIS A 608 -29.72 -2.59 15.20
C HIS A 608 -28.35 -2.08 14.74
N ARG A 609 -27.67 -1.29 15.58
CA ARG A 609 -26.34 -0.74 15.30
C ARG A 609 -25.30 -1.86 15.24
N SER A 610 -25.29 -2.75 16.23
CA SER A 610 -24.36 -3.87 16.29
C SER A 610 -24.52 -4.75 15.05
N ASP A 611 -25.77 -5.03 14.67
CA ASP A 611 -26.12 -5.78 13.46
C ASP A 611 -25.65 -5.10 12.18
N TYR A 612 -25.81 -3.77 12.06
CA TYR A 612 -25.36 -3.03 10.89
C TYR A 612 -23.85 -3.13 10.67
N PHE A 613 -23.03 -2.97 11.72
CA PHE A 613 -21.58 -3.06 11.60
C PHE A 613 -21.07 -4.49 11.46
N GLN A 614 -21.72 -5.45 12.10
CA GLN A 614 -21.43 -6.86 11.87
C GLN A 614 -21.69 -7.21 10.40
N ASN A 615 -22.86 -6.82 9.85
CA ASN A 615 -23.13 -6.98 8.43
C ASN A 615 -22.08 -6.29 7.55
N GLN A 616 -21.59 -5.12 7.96
CA GLN A 616 -20.56 -4.40 7.20
C GLN A 616 -19.27 -5.21 7.07
N ALA A 617 -18.76 -5.73 8.18
CA ALA A 617 -17.58 -6.59 8.15
C ALA A 617 -17.85 -7.88 7.34
N GLU A 618 -19.03 -8.48 7.49
CA GLU A 618 -19.38 -9.71 6.78
C GLU A 618 -19.58 -9.53 5.27
N GLN A 619 -19.88 -8.33 4.76
CA GLN A 619 -19.88 -8.08 3.31
C GLN A 619 -18.46 -8.13 2.72
N ALA A 620 -17.45 -7.65 3.45
CA ALA A 620 -16.06 -7.82 3.03
C ALA A 620 -15.69 -9.31 2.95
N VAL A 621 -16.10 -10.11 3.94
CA VAL A 621 -15.90 -11.57 3.94
C VAL A 621 -16.63 -12.24 2.79
N LYS A 622 -17.88 -11.85 2.51
CA LYS A 622 -18.66 -12.38 1.38
C LYS A 622 -17.94 -12.13 0.05
N LEU A 623 -17.48 -10.90 -0.19
CA LEU A 623 -16.71 -10.58 -1.40
C LEU A 623 -15.47 -11.47 -1.54
N MET A 624 -14.65 -11.58 -0.48
CA MET A 624 -13.45 -12.43 -0.51
C MET A 624 -13.79 -13.89 -0.79
N ASN A 625 -14.80 -14.44 -0.11
CA ASN A 625 -15.21 -15.82 -0.30
C ASN A 625 -15.70 -16.08 -1.72
N ASP A 626 -16.59 -15.25 -2.24
CA ASP A 626 -17.23 -15.46 -3.55
C ASP A 626 -16.23 -15.28 -4.71
N VAL A 627 -15.29 -14.33 -4.57
CA VAL A 627 -14.21 -14.14 -5.54
C VAL A 627 -13.20 -15.28 -5.47
N GLY A 628 -12.82 -15.71 -4.27
CA GLY A 628 -11.93 -16.86 -4.08
C GLY A 628 -12.54 -18.14 -4.66
N GLU A 629 -13.84 -18.36 -4.47
CA GLU A 629 -14.57 -19.48 -5.05
C GLU A 629 -14.54 -19.42 -6.59
N ALA A 630 -14.78 -18.26 -7.18
CA ALA A 630 -14.73 -18.06 -8.63
C ALA A 630 -13.33 -18.35 -9.21
N ALA A 631 -12.27 -17.92 -8.50
CA ALA A 631 -10.89 -18.20 -8.88
C ALA A 631 -10.56 -19.71 -8.78
N LYS A 632 -10.92 -20.36 -7.66
CA LYS A 632 -10.70 -21.80 -7.46
C LYS A 632 -11.49 -22.64 -8.47
N LYS A 633 -12.74 -22.29 -8.77
CA LYS A 633 -13.52 -22.95 -9.83
C LYS A 633 -12.85 -22.83 -11.19
N SER A 634 -12.39 -21.62 -11.53
CA SER A 634 -11.74 -21.35 -12.82
C SER A 634 -10.41 -22.09 -12.99
N SER A 635 -9.72 -22.38 -11.89
CA SER A 635 -8.43 -23.10 -11.87
C SER A 635 -8.50 -24.57 -11.45
N LYS A 636 -9.70 -25.11 -11.27
CA LYS A 636 -9.94 -26.47 -10.75
C LYS A 636 -9.30 -26.73 -9.38
N GLY A 637 -9.18 -25.69 -8.55
CA GLY A 637 -8.69 -25.76 -7.18
C GLY A 637 -7.17 -25.83 -7.02
N ASN A 638 -6.40 -25.54 -8.08
CA ASN A 638 -4.95 -25.74 -8.09
C ASN A 638 -4.13 -24.51 -7.65
N ILE A 639 -4.76 -23.43 -7.19
CA ILE A 639 -4.09 -22.16 -6.88
C ILE A 639 -4.37 -21.71 -5.44
N LEU A 640 -3.42 -20.95 -4.88
CA LEU A 640 -3.60 -20.26 -3.60
C LEU A 640 -4.34 -18.93 -3.78
N ILE A 641 -5.27 -18.63 -2.88
CA ILE A 641 -5.99 -17.35 -2.84
C ILE A 641 -5.71 -16.62 -1.53
N GLY A 642 -5.41 -15.32 -1.60
CA GLY A 642 -5.24 -14.52 -0.41
C GLY A 642 -5.62 -13.05 -0.55
N TYR A 643 -5.70 -12.40 0.61
CA TYR A 643 -6.22 -11.04 0.75
C TYR A 643 -5.48 -10.28 1.86
N TYR A 644 -5.44 -8.96 1.72
CA TYR A 644 -5.14 -8.06 2.83
C TYR A 644 -6.39 -7.94 3.72
N TYR A 645 -6.36 -8.49 4.94
CA TYR A 645 -7.53 -8.46 5.84
C TYR A 645 -7.18 -8.77 7.30
N GLY A 646 -8.12 -8.51 8.22
CA GLY A 646 -8.04 -9.00 9.60
C GLY A 646 -7.17 -8.18 10.54
N TYR A 647 -7.16 -6.86 10.37
CA TYR A 647 -6.30 -5.94 11.12
C TYR A 647 -6.85 -5.69 12.55
N THR A 648 -7.17 -6.77 13.28
CA THR A 648 -7.88 -6.79 14.57
C THR A 648 -7.07 -6.27 15.75
N LEU A 649 -5.73 -6.27 15.66
CA LEU A 649 -4.83 -5.73 16.70
C LEU A 649 -4.47 -4.26 16.41
N HIS A 650 -4.70 -3.80 15.17
CA HIS A 650 -4.42 -2.43 14.77
C HIS A 650 -5.26 -2.00 13.55
N MET A 651 -6.36 -1.29 13.81
CA MET A 651 -7.07 -0.48 12.82
C MET A 651 -7.46 0.89 13.37
N GLY A 652 -6.44 1.62 13.82
CA GLY A 652 -6.60 3.02 14.16
C GLY A 652 -6.66 3.91 12.94
N ILE A 653 -7.78 3.90 12.21
CA ILE A 653 -8.05 4.98 11.27
C ILE A 653 -8.35 6.21 12.13
N HIS A 654 -7.42 7.18 12.14
CA HIS A 654 -7.49 8.43 12.91
C HIS A 654 -8.55 9.40 12.37
N ARG A 655 -9.74 8.88 12.08
CA ARG A 655 -10.97 9.59 11.74
C ARG A 655 -12.08 8.99 12.55
N VAL A 656 -12.98 9.84 13.02
CA VAL A 656 -14.21 9.45 13.71
C VAL A 656 -14.89 8.31 12.95
N GLY A 657 -15.21 7.22 13.65
CA GLY A 657 -15.96 6.09 13.11
C GLY A 657 -15.21 5.23 12.10
N GLY A 658 -13.97 5.60 11.73
CA GLY A 658 -13.17 4.86 10.75
C GLY A 658 -12.84 3.45 11.21
N THR A 659 -12.61 3.23 12.51
CA THR A 659 -12.36 1.90 13.07
C THR A 659 -13.59 0.99 12.98
N GLN A 660 -14.80 1.50 13.18
CA GLN A 660 -16.03 0.71 13.05
C GLN A 660 -16.41 0.45 11.60
N GLN A 661 -16.13 1.41 10.72
CA GLN A 661 -16.53 1.36 9.31
C GLN A 661 -15.46 0.78 8.37
N ASN A 662 -14.37 0.19 8.86
CA ASN A 662 -13.32 -0.29 7.96
C ASN A 662 -13.64 -1.66 7.31
N GLY A 663 -14.48 -2.50 7.92
CA GLY A 663 -14.82 -3.82 7.42
C GLY A 663 -13.96 -5.01 7.92
N HIS A 664 -13.00 -4.81 8.83
CA HIS A 664 -12.04 -5.85 9.25
C HIS A 664 -12.49 -6.71 10.46
N SER A 665 -13.63 -6.43 11.07
CA SER A 665 -14.18 -7.18 12.23
C SER A 665 -14.90 -8.49 11.87
N GLY A 666 -14.45 -9.18 10.80
CA GLY A 666 -15.06 -10.43 10.30
C GLY A 666 -14.05 -11.57 10.13
N LEU A 667 -12.87 -11.48 10.75
CA LEU A 667 -11.77 -12.41 10.55
C LEU A 667 -12.14 -13.84 10.95
N TYR A 668 -12.85 -14.06 12.05
CA TYR A 668 -13.25 -15.41 12.47
C TYR A 668 -14.07 -16.14 11.39
N LYS A 669 -14.95 -15.42 10.68
CA LYS A 669 -15.72 -15.97 9.55
C LYS A 669 -14.81 -16.22 8.34
N ALA A 670 -13.89 -15.30 8.05
CA ALA A 670 -12.96 -15.42 6.92
C ALA A 670 -11.98 -16.61 7.09
N LEU A 671 -11.48 -16.85 8.31
CA LEU A 671 -10.59 -17.97 8.62
C LEU A 671 -11.21 -19.35 8.33
N ARG A 672 -12.53 -19.45 8.42
CA ARG A 672 -13.28 -20.69 8.17
C ARG A 672 -13.65 -20.90 6.71
N SER A 673 -13.35 -19.96 5.81
CA SER A 673 -13.62 -20.12 4.38
C SER A 673 -12.62 -21.10 3.77
N GLU A 674 -13.10 -22.07 3.00
CA GLU A 674 -12.25 -22.97 2.19
C GLU A 674 -11.70 -22.28 0.93
N ASN A 675 -12.25 -21.12 0.58
CA ASN A 675 -11.90 -20.35 -0.62
C ASN A 675 -10.79 -19.32 -0.38
N ILE A 676 -10.32 -19.18 0.86
CA ILE A 676 -9.23 -18.28 1.25
C ILE A 676 -8.13 -19.12 1.88
N ASP A 677 -6.91 -19.05 1.35
CA ASP A 677 -5.77 -19.85 1.80
C ASP A 677 -4.86 -19.03 2.72
N PHE A 678 -4.60 -17.76 2.37
CA PHE A 678 -3.68 -16.91 3.13
C PHE A 678 -4.17 -15.48 3.34
N PHE A 679 -3.68 -14.88 4.42
CA PHE A 679 -3.92 -13.48 4.76
C PHE A 679 -2.61 -12.73 4.80
N VAL A 680 -2.69 -11.45 4.44
CA VAL A 680 -1.52 -10.58 4.49
C VAL A 680 -1.81 -9.32 5.26
N VAL A 681 -0.86 -8.90 6.09
CA VAL A 681 -0.93 -7.64 6.81
C VAL A 681 0.43 -6.95 6.82
N PRO A 682 0.51 -5.62 6.67
CA PRO A 682 1.70 -4.89 7.06
C PRO A 682 1.79 -4.83 8.58
N HIS A 683 2.99 -5.07 9.14
CA HIS A 683 3.22 -4.77 10.54
C HIS A 683 3.17 -3.26 10.78
N PHE A 684 2.78 -2.87 11.98
CA PHE A 684 2.43 -1.50 12.29
C PHE A 684 3.59 -0.48 12.15
N TYR A 685 3.30 0.69 11.57
CA TYR A 685 4.30 1.71 11.23
C TYR A 685 4.98 2.43 12.40
N GLY A 686 4.39 2.42 13.61
CA GLY A 686 4.92 3.17 14.75
C GLY A 686 5.90 2.42 15.64
N TYR A 687 6.23 1.16 15.34
CA TYR A 687 7.20 0.31 16.07
C TYR A 687 8.21 -0.32 15.10
N ARG A 688 8.99 0.55 14.44
CA ARG A 688 9.85 0.20 13.30
C ARG A 688 11.33 0.57 13.52
N LYS A 689 11.71 0.88 14.76
CA LYS A 689 13.11 1.15 15.11
C LYS A 689 13.76 -0.09 15.71
N PRO A 690 15.10 -0.15 15.73
CA PRO A 690 15.81 -1.08 16.61
C PRO A 690 15.30 -0.99 18.05
N GLY A 691 15.24 -2.11 18.75
CA GLY A 691 14.72 -2.19 20.13
C GLY A 691 13.20 -2.30 20.26
N ASP A 692 12.42 -1.95 19.23
CA ASP A 692 10.97 -2.15 19.20
C ASP A 692 10.59 -3.61 18.96
N GLY A 693 9.40 -4.06 19.39
CA GLY A 693 8.82 -5.32 18.91
C GLY A 693 8.28 -5.20 17.47
N ILE A 694 7.98 -6.32 16.83
CA ILE A 694 7.27 -6.33 15.54
C ILE A 694 5.77 -6.52 15.75
N HIS A 695 5.00 -5.56 15.28
CA HIS A 695 3.57 -5.46 15.58
C HIS A 695 2.75 -5.95 14.40
N VAL A 696 2.69 -7.28 14.26
CA VAL A 696 1.77 -7.92 13.30
C VAL A 696 0.33 -7.61 13.74
N THR A 697 -0.48 -7.07 12.82
CA THR A 697 -1.77 -6.42 13.15
C THR A 697 -2.96 -7.39 13.22
N ILE A 698 -2.70 -8.69 13.11
CA ILE A 698 -3.67 -9.79 13.09
C ILE A 698 -3.33 -10.84 14.15
N PRO A 699 -4.32 -11.49 14.79
CA PRO A 699 -4.11 -12.61 15.73
C PRO A 699 -3.54 -13.85 15.01
N GLY A 700 -2.22 -13.90 14.84
CA GLY A 700 -1.56 -14.91 14.02
C GLY A 700 -1.78 -16.35 14.46
N ASN A 701 -1.92 -16.62 15.77
CA ASN A 701 -2.18 -17.97 16.24
C ASN A 701 -3.60 -18.45 15.91
N SER A 702 -4.58 -17.56 15.79
CA SER A 702 -5.88 -17.91 15.19
C SER A 702 -5.75 -18.26 13.72
N VAL A 703 -4.95 -17.53 12.94
CA VAL A 703 -4.70 -17.88 11.53
C VAL A 703 -4.17 -19.31 11.40
N ASN A 704 -3.21 -19.66 12.26
CA ASN A 704 -2.61 -20.99 12.29
C ASN A 704 -3.58 -22.10 12.76
N LEU A 705 -4.48 -21.82 13.72
CA LEU A 705 -5.50 -22.80 14.16
C LEU A 705 -6.45 -23.24 13.03
N HIS A 706 -6.66 -22.37 12.03
CA HIS A 706 -7.51 -22.66 10.88
C HIS A 706 -6.73 -23.16 9.66
N ASN A 707 -5.47 -23.57 9.84
CA ASN A 707 -4.58 -24.05 8.78
C ASN A 707 -4.41 -23.05 7.62
N LYS A 708 -4.45 -21.75 7.94
CA LYS A 708 -4.23 -20.67 6.98
C LYS A 708 -2.79 -20.16 7.10
N LEU A 709 -2.27 -19.61 6.01
CA LEU A 709 -0.97 -18.95 6.03
C LEU A 709 -1.15 -17.46 6.35
N LEU A 710 -0.42 -16.98 7.36
CA LEU A 710 -0.23 -15.55 7.56
C LEU A 710 1.07 -15.10 6.91
N ILE A 711 1.03 -14.00 6.18
CA ILE A 711 2.20 -13.32 5.64
C ILE A 711 2.30 -11.93 6.28
N ASP A 712 3.49 -11.55 6.74
CA ASP A 712 3.79 -10.18 7.17
C ASP A 712 4.41 -9.37 6.01
N GLU A 713 3.84 -8.19 5.70
CA GLU A 713 4.41 -7.18 4.81
C GLU A 713 5.51 -6.38 5.44
N ASN A 714 6.73 -6.69 5.03
CA ASN A 714 7.89 -5.88 5.35
C ASN A 714 8.06 -4.80 4.29
N ASP A 715 7.38 -3.68 4.53
CA ASP A 715 7.53 -2.47 3.74
C ASP A 715 8.34 -1.40 4.51
N GLN A 716 9.34 -1.87 5.25
CA GLN A 716 10.22 -1.06 6.07
C GLN A 716 10.90 0.03 5.23
N ARG A 717 10.63 1.29 5.58
CA ARG A 717 11.28 2.44 4.94
C ARG A 717 12.76 2.45 5.31
N THR A 718 13.60 2.65 4.29
CA THR A 718 15.04 2.81 4.46
C THR A 718 15.46 4.27 4.21
N PRO A 719 16.66 4.69 4.61
CA PRO A 719 17.21 6.00 4.24
C PRO A 719 17.30 6.27 2.73
N ILE A 720 17.12 5.25 1.89
CA ILE A 720 17.08 5.34 0.43
C ILE A 720 15.71 5.82 -0.08
N SER A 721 14.65 5.69 0.74
CA SER A 721 13.29 6.08 0.36
C SER A 721 13.16 7.61 0.18
N HIS A 722 12.70 8.04 -0.99
CA HIS A 722 12.54 9.48 -1.31
C HIS A 722 11.29 10.09 -0.65
N SER A 723 10.36 9.26 -0.18
CA SER A 723 9.12 9.69 0.48
C SER A 723 9.36 9.97 1.98
N MET A 724 10.01 11.09 2.30
CA MET A 724 10.23 11.56 3.68
C MET A 724 8.97 12.12 4.37
N HIS A 725 7.77 11.91 3.81
CA HIS A 725 6.53 12.53 4.28
C HIS A 725 6.02 12.03 5.65
N PHE A 726 6.65 11.01 6.25
CA PHE A 726 6.29 10.45 7.57
C PHE A 726 7.50 10.37 8.51
N ALA A 727 8.27 11.46 8.60
CA ALA A 727 9.42 11.58 9.50
C ALA A 727 9.06 11.19 10.95
N GLY A 728 9.74 10.19 11.53
CA GLY A 728 9.67 9.88 12.97
C GLY A 728 9.85 8.41 13.38
N PHE A 729 9.54 7.46 12.50
CA PHE A 729 9.47 6.02 12.86
C PHE A 729 10.32 5.08 12.00
N GLN A 730 11.27 5.60 11.22
CA GLN A 730 12.12 4.80 10.35
C GLN A 730 13.58 4.75 10.85
N PRO A 731 14.34 3.70 10.50
CA PRO A 731 15.78 3.64 10.67
C PRO A 731 16.48 4.83 10.03
N GLU A 732 17.51 5.34 10.70
CA GLU A 732 18.20 6.57 10.29
C GLU A 732 19.38 6.30 9.34
N ASN A 733 19.92 5.09 9.35
CA ASN A 733 21.04 4.66 8.52
C ASN A 733 20.92 3.18 8.13
N ILE A 734 21.74 2.75 7.17
CA ILE A 734 21.74 1.37 6.64
C ILE A 734 22.04 0.33 7.73
N GLY A 735 22.93 0.63 8.69
CA GLY A 735 23.21 -0.24 9.83
C GLY A 735 21.95 -0.53 10.66
N GLN A 736 21.17 0.51 11.00
CA GLN A 736 19.89 0.31 11.71
C GLN A 736 18.86 -0.45 10.85
N VAL A 737 18.85 -0.27 9.52
CA VAL A 737 17.99 -1.06 8.63
C VAL A 737 18.36 -2.54 8.74
N ARG A 738 19.65 -2.88 8.72
CA ARG A 738 20.12 -4.26 8.91
C ARG A 738 19.64 -4.85 10.23
N GLU A 739 19.79 -4.11 11.34
CA GLU A 739 19.35 -4.58 12.66
C GLU A 739 17.82 -4.81 12.73
N VAL A 740 17.03 -3.95 12.08
CA VAL A 740 15.57 -4.11 11.98
C VAL A 740 15.18 -5.28 11.09
N LEU A 741 15.84 -5.47 9.95
CA LEU A 741 15.55 -6.61 9.07
C LEU A 741 15.80 -7.95 9.78
N TRP A 742 16.92 -8.06 10.52
CA TRP A 742 17.16 -9.25 11.35
C TRP A 742 16.19 -9.37 12.52
N ARG A 743 15.73 -8.26 13.11
CA ARG A 743 14.69 -8.28 14.15
C ARG A 743 13.41 -8.91 13.60
N ASP A 744 13.03 -8.52 12.39
CA ASP A 744 11.84 -9.05 11.73
C ASP A 744 12.01 -10.54 11.39
N ALA A 745 13.19 -10.94 10.89
CA ALA A 745 13.54 -12.33 10.66
C ALA A 745 13.48 -13.18 11.95
N ALA A 746 13.92 -12.64 13.09
CA ALA A 746 13.81 -13.32 14.39
C ALA A 746 12.35 -13.63 14.75
N TYR A 747 11.43 -12.71 14.48
CA TYR A 747 10.01 -12.96 14.68
C TYR A 747 9.49 -14.04 13.72
N TYR A 748 9.86 -13.99 12.44
CA TYR A 748 9.42 -15.00 11.45
C TYR A 748 9.94 -16.41 11.73
N LEU A 749 11.11 -16.55 12.36
CA LEU A 749 11.68 -17.83 12.80
C LEU A 749 11.03 -18.37 14.07
N THR A 750 10.56 -17.48 14.94
CA THR A 750 9.94 -17.85 16.23
C THR A 750 8.42 -17.99 16.17
N HIS A 751 7.82 -17.62 15.03
CA HIS A 751 6.39 -17.73 14.76
C HIS A 751 6.12 -18.52 13.47
N ASN A 752 5.02 -19.25 13.43
CA ASN A 752 4.58 -19.91 12.19
C ASN A 752 3.89 -18.87 11.28
N ILE A 753 4.71 -18.04 10.65
CA ILE A 753 4.32 -16.96 9.75
C ILE A 753 5.27 -16.94 8.55
N GLY A 754 4.78 -16.47 7.40
CA GLY A 754 5.58 -16.12 6.22
C GLY A 754 5.91 -14.64 6.17
N SER A 755 6.76 -14.28 5.21
CA SER A 755 7.22 -12.91 5.04
C SER A 755 7.33 -12.57 3.57
N TRP A 756 6.94 -11.35 3.22
CA TRP A 756 7.28 -10.76 1.94
C TRP A 756 7.96 -9.40 2.11
N TRP A 757 9.11 -9.22 1.44
CA TRP A 757 9.73 -7.90 1.37
C TRP A 757 9.05 -7.08 0.29
N PHE A 758 8.51 -5.93 0.68
CA PHE A 758 7.92 -4.98 -0.24
C PHE A 758 8.93 -3.92 -0.61
N ASP A 759 9.76 -4.25 -1.60
CA ASP A 759 10.86 -3.40 -2.05
C ASP A 759 10.33 -2.19 -2.84
N MET A 760 9.83 -1.18 -2.15
CA MET A 760 9.23 -0.02 -2.82
C MET A 760 10.29 0.84 -3.53
N GLY A 761 9.84 1.64 -4.50
CA GLY A 761 10.68 2.40 -5.43
C GLY A 761 10.12 2.27 -6.84
N MET A 762 9.50 3.33 -7.37
CA MET A 762 8.84 3.32 -8.68
C MET A 762 9.76 3.86 -9.78
N ASN A 763 9.75 3.20 -10.95
CA ASN A 763 10.41 3.62 -12.20
C ASN A 763 11.89 4.04 -12.02
N ASN A 764 12.13 5.31 -11.71
CA ASN A 764 13.45 5.94 -11.58
C ASN A 764 13.91 6.08 -10.11
N GLU A 765 13.10 5.64 -9.15
CA GLU A 765 13.48 5.62 -7.74
C GLU A 765 14.27 4.35 -7.41
N LYS A 766 15.27 4.51 -6.56
CA LYS A 766 16.07 3.40 -6.05
C LYS A 766 15.18 2.48 -5.20
N PRO A 767 15.25 1.15 -5.41
CA PRO A 767 14.58 0.20 -4.52
C PRO A 767 15.06 0.39 -3.07
N TRP A 768 14.16 0.19 -2.11
CA TRP A 768 14.44 0.43 -0.69
C TRP A 768 15.38 -0.61 -0.08
N PHE A 769 15.29 -1.86 -0.52
CA PHE A 769 16.03 -3.00 0.03
C PHE A 769 17.12 -3.48 -0.90
N THR A 770 16.79 -3.73 -2.17
CA THR A 770 17.75 -4.34 -3.08
C THR A 770 18.71 -3.34 -3.71
N TYR A 771 18.57 -2.02 -3.49
CA TYR A 771 19.51 -1.05 -4.08
C TYR A 771 20.91 -1.12 -3.48
N ASP A 772 21.01 -1.33 -2.17
CA ASP A 772 22.28 -1.38 -1.44
C ASP A 772 22.85 -2.81 -1.41
N ASN A 773 24.16 -2.96 -1.67
CA ASN A 773 24.78 -4.29 -1.74
C ASN A 773 24.93 -4.97 -0.38
N GLU A 774 25.11 -4.20 0.71
CA GLU A 774 25.15 -4.75 2.07
C GLU A 774 23.77 -5.30 2.42
N LEU A 775 22.71 -4.51 2.23
CA LEU A 775 21.34 -4.95 2.48
C LEU A 775 20.94 -6.16 1.62
N LEU A 776 21.31 -6.18 0.35
CA LEU A 776 21.06 -7.31 -0.54
C LEU A 776 21.71 -8.60 -0.01
N GLN A 777 22.96 -8.51 0.45
CA GLN A 777 23.67 -9.66 1.03
C GLN A 777 23.05 -10.09 2.36
N GLU A 778 22.59 -9.16 3.19
CA GLU A 778 21.87 -9.48 4.43
C GLU A 778 20.55 -10.20 4.15
N ILE A 779 19.78 -9.75 3.15
CA ILE A 779 18.54 -10.44 2.75
C ILE A 779 18.83 -11.83 2.19
N LYS A 780 19.93 -12.02 1.48
CA LYS A 780 20.37 -13.35 1.04
C LYS A 780 20.68 -14.27 2.23
N ASN A 781 21.40 -13.77 3.24
CA ASN A 781 21.69 -14.53 4.46
C ASN A 781 20.40 -14.84 5.26
N MET A 782 19.50 -13.88 5.39
CA MET A 782 18.21 -14.12 6.05
C MET A 782 17.37 -15.14 5.28
N SER A 783 17.34 -15.05 3.94
CA SER A 783 16.56 -15.96 3.10
C SER A 783 17.05 -17.41 3.16
N SER A 784 18.34 -17.66 3.40
CA SER A 784 18.82 -19.03 3.64
C SER A 784 18.35 -19.56 4.99
N VAL A 785 18.42 -18.74 6.05
CA VAL A 785 17.97 -19.12 7.40
C VAL A 785 16.44 -19.31 7.46
N LEU A 786 15.66 -18.42 6.83
CA LEU A 786 14.19 -18.50 6.83
C LEU A 786 13.64 -19.75 6.10
N LYS A 787 14.44 -20.34 5.20
CA LYS A 787 14.13 -21.61 4.55
C LYS A 787 14.37 -22.84 5.42
N ILE A 788 14.77 -22.67 6.68
CA ILE A 788 14.86 -23.77 7.64
C ILE A 788 13.57 -24.59 7.71
N LYS A 789 12.40 -23.98 7.47
CA LYS A 789 11.10 -24.68 7.49
C LYS A 789 10.99 -25.71 6.35
N ASP A 790 11.80 -25.61 5.29
CA ASP A 790 11.88 -26.59 4.19
C ASP A 790 12.57 -27.90 4.64
N THR A 791 13.35 -27.83 5.72
CA THR A 791 14.28 -28.90 6.13
C THR A 791 13.68 -29.85 7.16
N GLY A 792 12.44 -29.59 7.59
CA GLY A 792 11.70 -30.46 8.49
C GLY A 792 11.96 -30.23 9.98
N PHE A 793 12.58 -29.11 10.35
CA PHE A 793 12.58 -28.62 11.74
C PHE A 793 11.13 -28.33 12.16
N ALA A 794 10.68 -28.99 13.22
CA ALA A 794 9.31 -28.85 13.68
C ALA A 794 9.08 -27.47 14.30
N PHE A 795 7.95 -26.84 13.99
CA PHE A 795 7.49 -25.66 14.71
C PHE A 795 6.53 -26.07 15.82
N ASN A 796 6.81 -25.63 17.05
CA ASN A 796 5.85 -25.70 18.15
C ASN A 796 6.02 -24.45 19.01
N SER A 797 4.94 -23.69 19.20
CA SER A 797 5.02 -22.50 20.07
C SER A 797 5.30 -22.93 21.52
N PRO A 798 6.44 -22.51 22.11
CA PRO A 798 6.77 -22.79 23.51
C PRO A 798 5.97 -21.94 24.49
N SER A 799 5.05 -21.11 24.00
CA SER A 799 4.25 -20.20 24.80
C SER A 799 3.40 -20.93 25.86
N GLU A 800 3.47 -20.40 27.07
CA GLU A 800 2.58 -20.74 28.20
C GLU A 800 1.62 -19.57 28.52
N ILE A 801 1.60 -18.54 27.66
CA ILE A 801 0.76 -17.35 27.77
C ILE A 801 -0.19 -17.29 26.56
N ALA A 802 -1.50 -17.24 26.80
CA ALA A 802 -2.48 -16.93 25.77
C ALA A 802 -3.02 -15.51 25.93
N ILE A 803 -3.14 -14.78 24.83
CA ILE A 803 -3.79 -13.48 24.76
C ILE A 803 -5.05 -13.64 23.91
N ILE A 804 -6.19 -13.27 24.49
CA ILE A 804 -7.50 -13.33 23.85
C ILE A 804 -7.93 -11.92 23.48
N VAL A 805 -8.26 -11.73 22.21
CA VAL A 805 -8.78 -10.47 21.67
C VAL A 805 -10.12 -10.69 20.99
N ASN A 806 -11.01 -9.72 21.08
CA ASN A 806 -12.33 -9.74 20.50
C ASN A 806 -12.42 -8.74 19.33
N GLU A 807 -12.77 -9.20 18.14
CA GLU A 807 -12.90 -8.36 16.96
C GLU A 807 -14.26 -7.66 16.83
N SER A 808 -15.32 -8.23 17.41
CA SER A 808 -16.70 -7.74 17.25
C SER A 808 -16.99 -6.53 18.12
N VAL A 809 -16.18 -6.31 19.15
CA VAL A 809 -16.38 -5.26 20.15
C VAL A 809 -16.39 -3.84 19.56
N SER A 810 -15.82 -3.64 18.38
CA SER A 810 -15.85 -2.34 17.69
C SER A 810 -17.28 -1.85 17.43
N ALA A 811 -18.22 -2.77 17.22
CA ALA A 811 -19.62 -2.45 16.95
C ALA A 811 -20.37 -1.91 18.18
N ASP A 812 -19.99 -2.37 19.37
CA ASP A 812 -20.70 -2.14 20.64
C ASP A 812 -20.10 -1.00 21.49
N ILE A 813 -19.03 -0.37 21.02
CA ILE A 813 -18.38 0.77 21.69
C ILE A 813 -18.60 2.09 20.95
N GLN A 814 -18.47 3.20 21.70
CA GLN A 814 -18.63 4.55 21.19
C GLN A 814 -17.65 4.88 20.05
N ILE A 815 -18.18 5.64 19.09
CA ILE A 815 -17.44 6.21 17.96
C ILE A 815 -16.50 7.28 18.51
N ASP A 816 -15.20 7.24 18.15
CA ASP A 816 -14.13 8.20 18.54
C ASP A 816 -13.26 7.82 19.75
N LEU A 817 -13.35 6.58 20.25
CA LEU A 817 -12.50 6.10 21.34
C LEU A 817 -11.33 5.22 20.89
N ILE A 818 -10.69 5.66 19.81
CA ILE A 818 -9.47 5.03 19.29
C ILE A 818 -8.38 4.94 20.37
N THR A 819 -8.32 5.90 21.29
CA THR A 819 -7.37 5.93 22.39
C THR A 819 -7.47 4.69 23.29
N ALA A 820 -8.68 4.20 23.58
CA ALA A 820 -8.88 2.98 24.37
C ALA A 820 -8.30 1.77 23.63
N TYR A 821 -8.71 1.58 22.37
CA TYR A 821 -8.25 0.49 21.53
C TYR A 821 -6.71 0.49 21.34
N LEU A 822 -6.10 1.67 21.17
CA LEU A 822 -4.65 1.81 21.07
C LEU A 822 -3.92 1.37 22.34
N ASN A 823 -4.42 1.70 23.53
CA ASN A 823 -3.77 1.29 24.78
C ASN A 823 -4.02 -0.19 25.09
N LEU A 824 -5.27 -0.66 24.90
CA LEU A 824 -5.71 -2.03 25.16
C LEU A 824 -5.00 -3.06 24.31
N LEU A 825 -4.92 -2.82 23.00
CA LEU A 825 -4.37 -3.79 22.07
C LEU A 825 -2.94 -3.42 21.70
N ARG A 826 -2.71 -2.22 21.17
CA ARG A 826 -1.39 -1.88 20.60
C ARG A 826 -0.30 -1.69 21.65
N VAL A 827 -0.50 -0.82 22.64
CA VAL A 827 0.55 -0.52 23.63
C VAL A 827 0.79 -1.73 24.54
N THR A 828 -0.29 -2.36 25.02
CA THR A 828 -0.18 -3.58 25.82
C THR A 828 0.49 -4.71 25.04
N TYR A 829 0.18 -4.90 23.76
CA TYR A 829 0.90 -5.83 22.89
C TYR A 829 2.41 -5.54 22.84
N ASN A 830 2.81 -4.26 22.70
CA ASN A 830 4.24 -3.90 22.75
C ASN A 830 4.91 -4.35 24.05
N ASN A 831 4.21 -4.21 25.17
CA ASN A 831 4.75 -4.51 26.49
C ASN A 831 4.98 -6.02 26.70
N PHE A 832 4.25 -6.89 26.00
CA PHE A 832 4.47 -8.33 26.06
C PHE A 832 5.83 -8.75 25.50
N PHE A 833 6.36 -8.07 24.48
CA PHE A 833 7.71 -8.36 23.98
C PHE A 833 8.81 -8.12 25.02
N LYS A 834 8.56 -7.24 26.00
CA LYS A 834 9.47 -6.95 27.12
C LYS A 834 9.21 -7.79 28.37
N SER A 835 8.28 -8.77 28.29
CA SER A 835 7.90 -9.62 29.42
C SER A 835 8.94 -10.69 29.77
N GLY A 836 9.79 -11.07 28.81
CA GLY A 836 10.77 -12.15 28.97
C GLY A 836 10.25 -13.55 28.65
N ALA A 837 9.02 -13.68 28.14
CA ALA A 837 8.41 -14.95 27.79
C ALA A 837 7.63 -14.88 26.46
N PRO A 838 7.51 -15.99 25.71
CA PRO A 838 6.66 -16.08 24.53
C PRO A 838 5.16 -16.02 24.87
N PHE A 839 4.36 -15.53 23.93
CA PHE A 839 2.92 -15.43 24.03
C PHE A 839 2.25 -15.80 22.70
N ASP A 840 1.04 -16.37 22.77
CA ASP A 840 0.22 -16.70 21.59
C ASP A 840 -1.04 -15.81 21.60
N ILE A 841 -1.44 -15.25 20.46
CA ILE A 841 -2.60 -14.35 20.34
C ILE A 841 -3.72 -15.01 19.53
N TYR A 842 -4.91 -15.10 20.13
CA TYR A 842 -6.10 -15.70 19.56
C TYR A 842 -7.31 -14.76 19.54
N LEU A 843 -8.17 -14.95 18.55
CA LEU A 843 -9.53 -14.42 18.55
C LEU A 843 -10.37 -15.12 19.62
N GLN A 844 -11.27 -14.36 20.24
CA GLN A 844 -12.25 -14.87 21.20
C GLN A 844 -13.17 -15.94 20.57
N GLY A 845 -13.49 -15.82 19.27
CA GLY A 845 -14.26 -16.84 18.54
C GLY A 845 -13.61 -18.24 18.55
N ASP A 846 -12.29 -18.32 18.78
CA ASP A 846 -11.53 -19.57 18.81
C ASP A 846 -11.42 -20.21 20.18
N LEU A 847 -12.08 -19.70 21.22
CA LEU A 847 -11.98 -20.25 22.59
C LEU A 847 -12.08 -21.79 22.64
N LYS A 848 -12.99 -22.39 21.85
CA LYS A 848 -13.20 -23.84 21.80
C LYS A 848 -12.07 -24.61 21.08
N ASN A 849 -11.30 -23.95 20.22
CA ASN A 849 -10.23 -24.53 19.39
C ASN A 849 -8.84 -24.40 20.03
N ILE A 850 -8.67 -23.55 21.05
CA ILE A 850 -7.39 -23.30 21.69
C ILE A 850 -6.90 -24.55 22.48
N PRO A 851 -5.63 -24.96 22.35
CA PRO A 851 -5.05 -26.08 23.08
C PRO A 851 -4.72 -25.70 24.54
N TRP A 852 -5.75 -25.57 25.38
CA TRP A 852 -5.64 -25.01 26.74
C TRP A 852 -4.60 -25.64 27.67
N LYS A 853 -4.22 -26.90 27.46
CA LYS A 853 -3.35 -27.67 28.37
C LYS A 853 -2.00 -26.98 28.64
N LYS A 854 -1.44 -26.26 27.67
CA LYS A 854 -0.12 -25.62 27.81
C LYS A 854 -0.13 -24.24 28.49
N TYR A 855 -1.30 -23.58 28.55
CA TYR A 855 -1.37 -22.20 29.03
C TYR A 855 -1.53 -22.12 30.55
N LYS A 856 -0.62 -21.38 31.19
CA LYS A 856 -0.62 -21.07 32.62
C LYS A 856 -1.22 -19.70 32.92
N ALA A 857 -1.08 -18.74 32.00
CA ALA A 857 -1.65 -17.40 32.10
C ALA A 857 -2.46 -17.05 30.83
N VAL A 858 -3.65 -16.46 31.02
CA VAL A 858 -4.55 -16.07 29.92
C VAL A 858 -5.00 -14.64 30.12
N PHE A 859 -4.71 -13.78 29.15
CA PHE A 859 -5.03 -12.35 29.17
C PHE A 859 -6.22 -12.07 28.25
N PHE A 860 -7.33 -11.60 28.80
CA PHE A 860 -8.49 -11.13 28.04
C PHE A 860 -8.40 -9.60 27.94
N LEU A 861 -7.91 -9.09 26.79
CA LEU A 861 -7.57 -7.67 26.65
C LEU A 861 -8.81 -6.78 26.40
N ASN A 862 -9.63 -7.14 25.42
CA ASN A 862 -10.82 -6.36 25.05
C ASN A 862 -12.08 -7.23 24.96
N SER A 863 -12.15 -8.31 25.74
CA SER A 863 -13.29 -9.23 25.82
C SER A 863 -14.43 -8.62 26.64
N PHE A 864 -15.02 -7.54 26.13
CA PHE A 864 -16.11 -6.84 26.80
C PHE A 864 -17.44 -7.56 26.64
N GLY A 865 -17.61 -8.33 25.57
CA GLY A 865 -18.82 -9.11 25.31
C GLY A 865 -18.61 -10.61 25.40
N PHE A 866 -19.54 -11.31 26.02
CA PHE A 866 -19.62 -12.78 26.00
C PHE A 866 -21.07 -13.26 25.87
N ASN A 867 -21.28 -14.30 25.08
CA ASN A 867 -22.52 -15.07 25.09
C ASN A 867 -22.49 -16.23 26.12
N ASP A 868 -23.65 -16.82 26.41
CA ASP A 868 -23.79 -17.90 27.40
C ASP A 868 -22.84 -19.08 27.15
N ASP A 869 -22.64 -19.41 25.87
CA ASP A 869 -21.81 -20.51 25.39
C ASP A 869 -20.33 -20.30 25.71
N GLU A 870 -19.82 -19.10 25.46
CA GLU A 870 -18.44 -18.69 25.78
C GLU A 870 -18.21 -18.67 27.29
N ARG A 871 -19.14 -18.10 28.07
CA ARG A 871 -19.02 -18.06 29.54
C ARG A 871 -19.01 -19.44 30.15
N ASN A 872 -19.91 -20.31 29.70
CA ASN A 872 -19.96 -21.70 30.13
C ASN A 872 -18.69 -22.45 29.75
N PHE A 873 -18.14 -22.21 28.55
CA PHE A 873 -16.87 -22.81 28.15
C PHE A 873 -15.70 -22.33 29.02
N ILE A 874 -15.61 -21.03 29.33
CA ILE A 874 -14.58 -20.48 30.21
C ILE A 874 -14.63 -21.16 31.59
N LYS A 875 -15.79 -21.17 32.25
CA LYS A 875 -15.98 -21.83 33.55
C LYS A 875 -15.63 -23.32 33.51
N ASN A 876 -16.02 -24.00 32.43
CA ASN A 876 -15.93 -25.46 32.34
C ASN A 876 -14.64 -25.99 31.71
N LYS A 877 -13.79 -25.15 31.10
CA LYS A 877 -12.57 -25.60 30.41
C LYS A 877 -11.35 -24.71 30.66
N VAL A 878 -11.55 -23.41 30.93
CA VAL A 878 -10.47 -22.41 31.01
C VAL A 878 -10.16 -22.01 32.46
N ALA A 879 -11.15 -21.83 33.32
CA ALA A 879 -10.96 -21.45 34.73
C ALA A 879 -10.61 -22.66 35.62
N LYS A 880 -9.49 -23.34 35.30
CA LYS A 880 -9.08 -24.64 35.87
C LYS A 880 -7.56 -24.82 35.83
N ASN A 881 -7.05 -25.92 36.39
CA ASN A 881 -5.66 -26.37 36.28
C ASN A 881 -4.65 -25.35 36.84
N ASN A 882 -4.97 -24.73 37.97
CA ASN A 882 -4.20 -23.65 38.59
C ASN A 882 -3.92 -22.44 37.67
N ARG A 883 -4.72 -22.26 36.61
CA ARG A 883 -4.49 -21.23 35.59
C ARG A 883 -4.79 -19.83 36.13
N PHE A 884 -4.06 -18.85 35.63
CA PHE A 884 -4.28 -17.43 35.90
C PHE A 884 -5.11 -16.83 34.77
N LEU A 885 -6.27 -16.26 35.09
CA LEU A 885 -7.11 -15.51 34.16
C LEU A 885 -7.03 -14.03 34.50
N ILE A 886 -6.58 -13.23 33.54
CA ILE A 886 -6.35 -11.80 33.67
C ILE A 886 -7.40 -11.08 32.84
N TRP A 887 -8.18 -10.24 33.51
CA TRP A 887 -9.31 -9.52 32.92
C TRP A 887 -9.01 -8.03 32.84
N ASN A 888 -9.04 -7.49 31.62
CA ASN A 888 -8.71 -6.10 31.40
C ASN A 888 -9.99 -5.24 31.19
N TYR A 889 -10.08 -4.17 31.99
CA TYR A 889 -11.13 -3.15 32.03
C TYR A 889 -12.57 -3.61 32.33
N ALA A 890 -13.28 -4.20 31.36
CA ALA A 890 -14.72 -4.48 31.46
C ALA A 890 -15.08 -5.89 30.97
N PRO A 891 -14.48 -6.95 31.53
CA PRO A 891 -14.67 -8.33 31.05
C PRO A 891 -16.14 -8.76 31.11
N GLY A 892 -16.77 -9.02 29.96
CA GLY A 892 -18.15 -9.50 29.92
C GLY A 892 -19.23 -8.50 30.35
N TYR A 893 -18.94 -7.20 30.37
CA TYR A 893 -19.96 -6.19 30.66
C TYR A 893 -21.12 -6.18 29.65
N ILE A 894 -20.86 -6.57 28.39
CA ILE A 894 -21.88 -6.78 27.38
C ILE A 894 -22.32 -8.26 27.43
N ASP A 895 -23.56 -8.53 27.87
CA ASP A 895 -24.19 -9.82 27.62
C ASP A 895 -24.68 -9.83 26.16
N THR A 896 -23.94 -10.50 25.29
CA THR A 896 -24.05 -10.33 23.83
C THR A 896 -25.49 -10.60 23.36
N GLY A 897 -26.08 -9.60 22.69
CA GLY A 897 -27.45 -9.66 22.18
C GLY A 897 -28.55 -9.48 23.23
N LYS A 898 -28.20 -9.19 24.49
CA LYS A 898 -29.13 -9.08 25.61
C LYS A 898 -29.09 -7.70 26.25
N THR A 899 -28.06 -7.39 27.06
CA THR A 899 -28.00 -6.14 27.84
C THR A 899 -26.59 -5.83 28.35
N LEU A 900 -26.40 -4.71 29.05
CA LEU A 900 -25.21 -4.45 29.87
C LEU A 900 -25.40 -5.07 31.26
N SER A 901 -24.42 -5.83 31.75
CA SER A 901 -24.60 -6.70 32.91
C SER A 901 -23.35 -6.86 33.76
N LEU A 902 -23.39 -6.34 35.00
CA LEU A 902 -22.38 -6.62 36.03
C LEU A 902 -22.43 -8.09 36.49
N GLU A 903 -23.58 -8.75 36.42
CA GLU A 903 -23.69 -10.18 36.77
C GLU A 903 -22.93 -11.03 35.76
N THR A 904 -22.91 -10.64 34.49
CA THR A 904 -22.11 -11.30 33.45
C THR A 904 -20.61 -11.13 33.72
N MET A 905 -20.17 -9.94 34.15
CA MET A 905 -18.79 -9.70 34.57
C MET A 905 -18.40 -10.58 35.76
N LYS A 906 -19.30 -10.73 36.73
CA LYS A 906 -19.12 -11.60 37.89
C LYS A 906 -19.09 -13.07 37.51
N ASP A 907 -19.95 -13.52 36.61
CA ASP A 907 -20.02 -14.92 36.16
C ASP A 907 -18.70 -15.37 35.51
N VAL A 908 -18.07 -14.51 34.68
CA VAL A 908 -16.80 -14.86 34.00
C VAL A 908 -15.57 -14.72 34.89
N SER A 909 -15.51 -13.66 35.71
CA SER A 909 -14.30 -13.31 36.45
C SER A 909 -14.31 -13.73 37.91
N GLY A 910 -15.48 -14.01 38.46
CA GLY A 910 -15.70 -14.32 39.86
C GLY A 910 -15.60 -13.11 40.81
N PHE A 911 -15.42 -11.89 40.32
CA PHE A 911 -15.42 -10.66 41.12
C PHE A 911 -16.81 -10.01 41.18
N ASN A 912 -17.13 -9.37 42.29
CA ASN A 912 -18.30 -8.49 42.37
C ASN A 912 -17.90 -7.09 41.92
N PHE A 913 -18.61 -6.53 40.94
CA PHE A 913 -18.27 -5.22 40.39
C PHE A 913 -19.24 -4.13 40.81
N LYS A 914 -18.70 -2.92 40.91
CA LYS A 914 -19.43 -1.66 40.98
C LYS A 914 -19.17 -0.88 39.69
N GLU A 915 -20.24 -0.46 39.03
CA GLU A 915 -20.19 0.53 37.98
C GLU A 915 -20.07 1.93 38.58
N ILE A 916 -19.16 2.74 38.06
CA ILE A 916 -18.87 4.10 38.53
C ILE A 916 -19.11 5.04 37.37
N ASP A 917 -20.25 5.74 37.41
CA ASP A 917 -20.64 6.72 36.40
C ASP A 917 -19.89 8.04 36.61
N ILE A 918 -18.61 8.03 36.23
CA ILE A 918 -17.72 9.20 36.22
C ILE A 918 -17.02 9.23 34.87
N GLU A 919 -16.98 10.40 34.24
CA GLU A 919 -16.22 10.64 33.02
C GLU A 919 -14.76 10.99 33.34
N ASP A 920 -13.88 9.98 33.37
CA ASP A 920 -12.44 10.17 33.60
C ASP A 920 -11.56 9.13 32.87
N THR A 921 -10.24 9.27 32.97
CA THR A 921 -9.30 8.25 32.49
C THR A 921 -9.26 7.05 33.46
N PRO A 922 -9.21 5.79 32.97
CA PRO A 922 -9.09 4.59 33.80
C PRO A 922 -7.64 4.41 34.31
N ASP A 923 -7.09 5.45 34.92
CA ASP A 923 -5.72 5.46 35.44
C ASP A 923 -5.67 4.86 36.85
N ILE A 924 -4.68 4.01 37.10
CA ILE A 924 -4.52 3.31 38.38
C ILE A 924 -3.33 3.89 39.17
N LEU A 925 -3.52 4.09 40.47
CA LEU A 925 -2.46 4.32 41.44
C LEU A 925 -2.12 3.02 42.17
N ILE A 926 -0.84 2.65 42.18
CA ILE A 926 -0.34 1.54 43.00
C ILE A 926 -0.28 1.95 44.46
N GLU A 927 -0.78 1.11 45.37
CA GLU A 927 -0.83 1.42 46.81
C GLU A 927 -0.10 0.39 47.67
N ASN A 928 -0.17 -0.88 47.29
CA ASN A 928 0.40 -1.98 48.07
C ASN A 928 1.65 -2.51 47.35
N GLU A 929 2.83 -2.38 47.95
CA GLU A 929 4.09 -2.93 47.42
C GLU A 929 4.31 -4.41 47.78
N ASN A 930 3.52 -4.95 48.72
CA ASN A 930 3.72 -6.28 49.31
C ASN A 930 3.02 -7.41 48.54
N THR A 931 2.16 -7.07 47.57
CA THR A 931 1.49 -8.07 46.73
C THR A 931 2.37 -8.46 45.55
N PHE A 932 2.21 -9.69 45.05
CA PHE A 932 3.04 -10.16 43.94
C PHE A 932 2.82 -9.35 42.67
N LEU A 933 1.61 -8.78 42.47
CA LEU A 933 1.26 -8.00 41.29
C LEU A 933 2.17 -6.79 41.10
N THR A 934 2.55 -6.13 42.19
CA THR A 934 3.23 -4.83 42.21
C THR A 934 4.66 -4.94 42.73
N LYS A 935 5.18 -6.17 42.87
CA LYS A 935 6.56 -6.43 43.32
C LYS A 935 7.54 -5.61 42.47
N GLY A 936 8.39 -4.82 43.13
CA GLY A 936 9.38 -3.95 42.47
C GLY A 936 8.84 -2.61 41.98
N MET A 937 7.54 -2.33 42.17
CA MET A 937 6.91 -1.04 41.88
C MET A 937 6.72 -0.27 43.19
N LYS A 938 6.95 1.04 43.17
CA LYS A 938 6.72 1.90 44.35
C LYS A 938 5.25 2.27 44.49
N ALA A 939 4.76 2.34 45.72
CA ALA A 939 3.50 2.98 46.05
C ALA A 939 3.50 4.42 45.51
N GLY A 940 2.38 4.83 44.92
CA GLY A 940 2.25 6.10 44.20
C GLY A 940 2.64 6.02 42.71
N THR A 941 3.16 4.89 42.23
CA THR A 941 3.36 4.67 40.79
C THR A 941 2.00 4.71 40.06
N ARG A 942 1.95 5.43 38.94
CA ARG A 942 0.73 5.56 38.13
C ARG A 942 0.81 4.68 36.89
N ILE A 943 -0.18 3.81 36.71
CA ILE A 943 -0.46 3.15 35.44
C ILE A 943 -1.40 4.07 34.68
N LYS A 944 -0.87 4.76 33.67
CA LYS A 944 -1.59 5.75 32.89
C LYS A 944 -1.55 5.45 31.40
N MET A 945 -2.58 5.88 30.68
CA MET A 945 -2.57 5.82 29.22
C MET A 945 -1.40 6.64 28.63
N THR A 946 -0.80 6.15 27.55
CA THR A 946 0.45 6.73 27.02
C THR A 946 0.32 7.34 25.63
N THR A 947 -0.73 7.01 24.89
CA THR A 947 -0.88 7.41 23.49
C THR A 947 -2.05 8.37 23.28
N THR A 948 -1.77 9.68 23.17
CA THR A 948 -2.40 10.71 22.29
C THR A 948 -2.16 12.13 22.83
N SER A 949 -2.25 13.13 21.96
CA SER A 949 -2.30 14.57 22.32
C SER A 949 -3.66 15.04 22.85
N ARG A 950 -4.68 14.14 22.86
CA ARG A 950 -6.01 14.39 23.40
C ARG A 950 -6.31 13.35 24.49
N LEU A 951 -6.34 13.78 25.75
CA LEU A 951 -6.83 12.95 26.85
C LEU A 951 -8.33 12.67 26.63
N SER A 952 -8.65 11.46 26.18
CA SER A 952 -10.03 10.96 26.15
C SER A 952 -10.42 10.54 27.56
N LYS A 953 -11.62 10.92 27.99
CA LYS A 953 -12.22 10.44 29.23
C LYS A 953 -13.31 9.42 28.90
N PHE A 954 -13.63 8.56 29.86
CA PHE A 954 -14.47 7.39 29.66
C PHE A 954 -15.44 7.25 30.83
N SER A 955 -16.68 6.85 30.55
CA SER A 955 -17.65 6.38 31.55
C SER A 955 -18.35 5.14 30.97
N PRO A 956 -18.70 4.13 31.78
CA PRO A 956 -18.38 4.03 33.21
C PRO A 956 -16.94 3.58 33.46
N LEU A 957 -16.44 3.86 34.66
CA LEU A 957 -15.31 3.12 35.24
C LEU A 957 -15.85 1.91 36.01
N PHE A 958 -15.03 0.87 36.16
CA PHE A 958 -15.40 -0.32 36.93
C PHE A 958 -14.44 -0.54 38.07
N ALA A 959 -14.97 -0.94 39.22
CA ALA A 959 -14.17 -1.35 40.36
C ALA A 959 -14.68 -2.67 40.92
N THR A 960 -13.76 -3.48 41.44
CA THR A 960 -14.12 -4.69 42.17
C THR A 960 -14.41 -4.38 43.64
N GLN A 961 -15.41 -5.03 44.21
CA GLN A 961 -15.80 -4.91 45.61
C GLN A 961 -15.17 -6.00 46.49
N ASP A 962 -14.50 -6.98 45.88
CA ASP A 962 -13.81 -8.07 46.56
C ASP A 962 -12.47 -8.44 45.91
N GLY A 963 -11.69 -9.29 46.61
CA GLY A 963 -10.31 -9.61 46.27
C GLY A 963 -9.27 -8.76 47.00
N GLU A 964 -8.00 -9.16 46.90
CA GLU A 964 -6.87 -8.46 47.48
C GLU A 964 -6.52 -7.24 46.61
N ARG A 965 -6.76 -6.03 47.12
CA ARG A 965 -6.47 -4.75 46.44
C ARG A 965 -4.95 -4.50 46.36
N ALA A 966 -4.49 -4.20 45.15
CA ALA A 966 -3.12 -3.81 44.83
C ALA A 966 -3.02 -2.35 44.34
N GLY A 967 -4.10 -1.84 43.76
CA GLY A 967 -4.19 -0.47 43.26
C GLY A 967 -5.63 -0.02 43.04
N ARG A 968 -5.77 1.29 42.83
CA ARG A 968 -7.05 1.99 42.80
C ARG A 968 -7.18 2.94 41.62
N HIS A 969 -8.40 3.26 41.23
CA HIS A 969 -8.63 4.38 40.32
C HIS A 969 -8.20 5.69 40.98
N ILE A 970 -7.47 6.53 40.23
CA ILE A 970 -7.02 7.84 40.72
C ILE A 970 -8.22 8.77 41.00
N SER A 971 -9.24 8.69 40.16
CA SER A 971 -10.38 9.61 40.12
C SER A 971 -11.39 9.41 41.25
N CYS A 972 -11.56 8.17 41.73
CA CYS A 972 -12.64 7.82 42.67
C CYS A 972 -12.21 6.96 43.87
N ASP A 973 -10.92 6.60 43.99
CA ASP A 973 -10.39 5.81 45.11
C ASP A 973 -10.95 4.36 45.24
N GLU A 974 -11.57 3.87 44.18
CA GLU A 974 -12.16 2.54 44.12
C GLU A 974 -11.17 1.49 43.58
N THR A 975 -11.31 0.23 44.00
CA THR A 975 -10.35 -0.85 43.68
C THR A 975 -10.31 -1.16 42.18
N ALA A 976 -9.16 -0.92 41.55
CA ALA A 976 -8.97 -1.06 40.10
C ALA A 976 -7.89 -2.09 39.72
N LEU A 977 -7.10 -2.56 40.68
CA LEU A 977 -6.16 -3.66 40.48
C LEU A 977 -6.29 -4.62 41.65
N ALA A 978 -6.68 -5.87 41.38
CA ALA A 978 -6.91 -6.85 42.43
C ALA A 978 -6.66 -8.29 41.97
N VAL A 979 -6.43 -9.17 42.94
CA VAL A 979 -6.33 -10.62 42.75
C VAL A 979 -7.30 -11.36 43.66
N LYS A 980 -7.94 -12.40 43.13
CA LYS A 980 -8.80 -13.32 43.87
C LYS A 980 -8.41 -14.76 43.54
N LYS A 981 -8.11 -15.54 44.58
CA LYS A 981 -7.73 -16.95 44.45
C LYS A 981 -8.97 -17.84 44.56
N PHE A 982 -9.10 -18.76 43.62
CA PHE A 982 -10.07 -19.86 43.67
C PHE A 982 -9.32 -21.18 43.89
N PRO A 983 -10.02 -22.28 44.23
CA PRO A 983 -9.37 -23.56 44.51
C PRO A 983 -8.50 -24.10 43.37
N ASP A 984 -8.89 -23.88 42.11
CA ASP A 984 -8.21 -24.46 40.93
C ASP A 984 -7.82 -23.41 39.87
N TRP A 985 -7.88 -22.11 40.20
CA TRP A 985 -7.47 -21.04 39.31
C TRP A 985 -7.33 -19.70 40.07
N THR A 986 -6.69 -18.71 39.45
CA THR A 986 -6.55 -17.36 40.02
C THR A 986 -7.12 -16.34 39.06
N SER A 987 -7.96 -15.44 39.57
CA SER A 987 -8.54 -14.32 38.82
C SER A 987 -7.81 -13.03 39.14
N ILE A 988 -7.43 -12.25 38.13
CA ILE A 988 -6.79 -10.95 38.28
C ILE A 988 -7.59 -9.92 37.50
N TYR A 989 -7.97 -8.84 38.16
CA TYR A 989 -8.66 -7.72 37.54
C TYR A 989 -7.72 -6.53 37.36
N ILE A 990 -7.69 -5.96 36.15
CA ILE A 990 -6.93 -4.75 35.81
C ILE A 990 -7.89 -3.74 35.16
N GLY A 991 -8.34 -2.75 35.91
CA GLY A 991 -9.28 -1.71 35.49
C GLY A 991 -8.69 -0.62 34.58
N ALA A 992 -7.41 -0.71 34.20
CA ALA A 992 -6.76 0.21 33.27
C ALA A 992 -6.84 -0.30 31.83
N PHE A 993 -6.66 0.60 30.85
CA PHE A 993 -6.52 0.20 29.44
C PHE A 993 -5.14 -0.31 29.05
N LEU A 994 -4.13 -0.10 29.90
CA LEU A 994 -2.76 -0.50 29.63
C LEU A 994 -2.27 -1.43 30.73
N ILE A 995 -1.59 -2.51 30.35
CA ILE A 995 -0.84 -3.35 31.29
C ILE A 995 0.67 -3.07 31.12
N PRO A 996 1.37 -2.50 32.13
CA PRO A 996 2.81 -2.30 32.07
C PRO A 996 3.60 -3.62 32.02
N PRO A 997 4.81 -3.65 31.43
CA PRO A 997 5.66 -4.84 31.40
C PRO A 997 5.94 -5.43 32.79
N GLU A 998 6.07 -4.59 33.82
CA GLU A 998 6.32 -5.00 35.20
C GLU A 998 5.18 -5.84 35.77
N ILE A 999 3.93 -5.40 35.54
CA ILE A 999 2.72 -6.14 35.96
C ILE A 999 2.63 -7.47 35.20
N ILE A 1000 2.84 -7.46 33.88
CA ILE A 1000 2.83 -8.68 33.05
C ILE A 1000 3.85 -9.68 33.63
N LYS A 1001 5.11 -9.24 33.82
CA LYS A 1001 6.21 -10.06 34.33
C LYS A 1001 5.92 -10.64 35.72
N ASN A 1002 5.36 -9.83 36.61
CA ASN A 1002 4.96 -10.27 37.94
C ASN A 1002 3.86 -11.34 37.92
N ILE A 1003 2.87 -11.18 37.05
CA ILE A 1003 1.80 -12.16 36.86
C ILE A 1003 2.34 -13.48 36.31
N ILE A 1004 3.09 -13.43 35.20
CA ILE A 1004 3.56 -14.66 34.52
C ILE A 1004 4.54 -15.42 35.40
N ARG A 1005 5.40 -14.72 36.16
CA ARG A 1005 6.29 -15.34 37.16
C ARG A 1005 5.48 -16.07 38.23
N LYS A 1006 4.42 -15.43 38.75
CA LYS A 1006 3.57 -16.05 39.78
C LYS A 1006 2.77 -17.24 39.24
N ALA A 1007 2.37 -17.19 37.97
CA ALA A 1007 1.71 -18.27 37.26
C ALA A 1007 2.65 -19.44 36.92
N GLY A 1008 3.96 -19.29 37.15
CA GLY A 1008 4.97 -20.32 36.88
C GLY A 1008 5.30 -20.46 35.39
N VAL A 1009 5.07 -19.42 34.59
CA VAL A 1009 5.54 -19.35 33.20
C VAL A 1009 7.07 -19.31 33.19
N PHE A 1010 7.68 -20.07 32.27
CA PHE A 1010 9.14 -20.03 32.09
C PHE A 1010 9.58 -18.66 31.55
N ILE A 1011 10.60 -18.05 32.19
CA ILE A 1011 11.13 -16.74 31.84
C ILE A 1011 12.51 -16.92 31.23
N TYR A 1012 12.64 -16.57 29.95
CA TYR A 1012 13.90 -16.64 29.22
C TYR A 1012 14.82 -15.48 29.61
N ASN A 1013 14.28 -14.28 29.77
CA ASN A 1013 15.05 -13.09 30.11
C ASN A 1013 14.34 -12.26 31.18
N ASP A 1014 15.04 -11.91 32.26
CA ASP A 1014 14.46 -11.09 33.34
C ASP A 1014 14.59 -9.57 33.09
N ASN A 1015 15.40 -9.15 32.12
CA ASN A 1015 15.54 -7.74 31.77
C ASN A 1015 14.35 -7.27 30.90
N ASN A 1016 14.11 -5.95 30.83
CA ASN A 1016 13.07 -5.35 29.98
C ASN A 1016 13.55 -5.17 28.52
N ILE A 1017 14.14 -6.22 27.95
CA ILE A 1017 14.63 -6.26 26.56
C ILE A 1017 13.56 -6.91 25.69
N THR A 1018 13.36 -6.38 24.49
CA THR A 1018 12.44 -6.96 23.50
C THR A 1018 12.99 -8.31 23.03
N GLY A 1019 12.23 -9.38 23.26
CA GLY A 1019 12.62 -10.74 22.89
C GLY A 1019 11.54 -11.50 22.11
N PHE A 1020 12.00 -12.44 21.29
CA PHE A 1020 11.21 -13.35 20.48
C PHE A 1020 11.67 -14.78 20.79
N TYR A 1021 10.77 -15.67 21.19
CA TYR A 1021 11.15 -16.99 21.71
C TYR A 1021 10.38 -18.09 20.97
N GLY A 1022 11.12 -18.97 20.30
CA GLY A 1022 10.63 -20.17 19.64
C GLY A 1022 11.26 -21.43 20.24
N ASN A 1023 10.91 -22.59 19.69
CA ASN A 1023 11.46 -23.88 20.15
C ASN A 1023 12.88 -24.16 19.64
N HIS A 1024 13.27 -23.60 18.48
CA HIS A 1024 14.62 -23.74 17.92
C HIS A 1024 15.36 -22.42 17.72
N PHE A 1025 14.66 -21.30 17.88
CA PHE A 1025 15.22 -19.97 17.66
C PHE A 1025 14.85 -19.04 18.82
N THR A 1026 15.74 -18.14 19.17
CA THR A 1026 15.47 -17.05 20.10
C THR A 1026 16.14 -15.79 19.58
N GLY A 1027 15.42 -14.67 19.55
CA GLY A 1027 15.96 -13.39 19.12
C GLY A 1027 15.75 -12.29 20.13
N PHE A 1028 16.62 -11.29 20.08
CA PHE A 1028 16.58 -10.10 20.94
C PHE A 1028 16.87 -8.87 20.11
N THR A 1029 16.27 -7.74 20.46
CA THR A 1029 16.67 -6.44 19.93
C THR A 1029 16.76 -5.43 21.07
N ALA A 1030 17.87 -4.70 21.12
CA ALA A 1030 18.20 -3.78 22.20
C ALA A 1030 17.79 -2.34 21.85
N ASP A 1031 17.13 -1.66 22.79
CA ASP A 1031 16.83 -0.21 22.70
C ASP A 1031 17.90 0.67 23.37
N LYS A 1032 18.94 0.02 23.90
CA LYS A 1032 20.14 0.59 24.50
C LYS A 1032 21.15 -0.52 24.77
N LYS A 1033 22.41 -0.16 24.95
CA LYS A 1033 23.44 -1.10 25.42
C LYS A 1033 22.99 -1.81 26.69
N THR A 1034 23.08 -3.14 26.71
CA THR A 1034 22.60 -3.95 27.82
C THR A 1034 23.34 -5.28 27.93
N ASP A 1035 23.60 -5.69 29.18
CA ASP A 1035 24.04 -7.04 29.53
C ASP A 1035 22.89 -7.78 30.19
N PHE A 1036 22.70 -9.05 29.86
CA PHE A 1036 21.62 -9.86 30.41
C PHE A 1036 21.92 -11.35 30.32
N ARG A 1037 21.17 -12.13 31.11
CA ARG A 1037 21.20 -13.59 31.06
C ARG A 1037 19.98 -14.11 30.33
N CYS A 1038 20.20 -14.93 29.32
CA CYS A 1038 19.17 -15.73 28.67
C CYS A 1038 19.16 -17.14 29.30
N ASN A 1039 17.97 -17.63 29.67
CA ASN A 1039 17.74 -18.94 30.26
C ASN A 1039 16.91 -19.81 29.30
N PHE A 1040 17.10 -21.13 29.38
CA PHE A 1040 16.41 -22.13 28.58
C PHE A 1040 15.77 -23.20 29.48
N PRO A 1041 14.65 -23.80 29.06
CA PRO A 1041 13.92 -24.77 29.89
C PRO A 1041 14.69 -26.08 30.14
N SER A 1042 15.74 -26.32 29.36
CA SER A 1042 16.64 -27.48 29.49
C SER A 1042 18.04 -27.12 28.97
N PRO A 1043 19.07 -27.91 29.30
CA PRO A 1043 20.39 -27.77 28.68
C PRO A 1043 20.34 -27.96 27.15
N LEU A 1044 20.88 -27.00 26.40
CA LEU A 1044 20.88 -26.95 24.93
C LEU A 1044 22.25 -26.47 24.41
N CYS A 1045 22.49 -26.66 23.12
CA CYS A 1045 23.49 -25.92 22.36
C CYS A 1045 22.91 -24.56 21.95
N VAL A 1046 23.72 -23.52 22.08
CA VAL A 1046 23.33 -22.14 21.79
C VAL A 1046 24.34 -21.54 20.83
N TYR A 1047 23.88 -21.21 19.62
CA TYR A 1047 24.72 -20.71 18.53
C TYR A 1047 24.22 -19.36 18.04
N ASP A 1048 25.11 -18.37 18.03
CA ASP A 1048 24.83 -17.07 17.42
C ASP A 1048 24.93 -17.18 15.90
N ILE A 1049 23.79 -17.03 15.23
CA ILE A 1049 23.65 -17.17 13.78
C ILE A 1049 24.43 -16.07 13.06
N ARG A 1050 24.39 -14.84 13.58
CA ARG A 1050 25.00 -13.67 12.94
C ARG A 1050 26.50 -13.60 13.23
N GLY A 1051 26.87 -13.79 14.49
CA GLY A 1051 28.28 -13.87 14.92
C GLY A 1051 28.99 -15.16 14.51
N LYS A 1052 28.25 -16.15 14.00
CA LYS A 1052 28.73 -17.48 13.59
C LYS A 1052 29.56 -18.17 14.67
N LYS A 1053 29.06 -18.16 15.91
CA LYS A 1053 29.80 -18.60 17.09
C LYS A 1053 28.94 -19.44 18.03
N LEU A 1054 29.49 -20.57 18.46
CA LEU A 1054 28.92 -21.34 19.56
C LEU A 1054 29.14 -20.58 20.87
N LEU A 1055 28.04 -20.22 21.53
CA LEU A 1055 28.05 -19.51 22.81
C LEU A 1055 28.05 -20.45 24.01
N GLY A 1056 27.45 -21.63 23.85
CA GLY A 1056 27.41 -22.65 24.90
C GLY A 1056 27.01 -24.01 24.34
N LYS A 1057 27.51 -25.06 25.00
CA LYS A 1057 27.19 -26.46 24.70
C LYS A 1057 26.62 -27.11 25.96
N ASN A 1058 25.49 -27.79 25.84
CA ASN A 1058 24.81 -28.44 26.96
C ASN A 1058 24.61 -27.49 28.17
N THR A 1059 24.09 -26.29 27.91
CA THR A 1059 23.85 -25.25 28.93
C THR A 1059 22.40 -24.82 28.94
N ASP A 1060 21.86 -24.54 30.12
CA ASP A 1060 20.50 -24.00 30.32
C ASP A 1060 20.49 -22.47 30.39
N LYS A 1061 21.65 -21.82 30.21
CA LYS A 1061 21.78 -20.37 30.23
C LYS A 1061 23.00 -19.87 29.48
N VAL A 1062 22.93 -18.63 29.01
CA VAL A 1062 24.07 -17.88 28.45
C VAL A 1062 24.01 -16.42 28.90
N ASP A 1063 25.17 -15.83 29.19
CA ASP A 1063 25.31 -14.40 29.43
C ASP A 1063 25.60 -13.69 28.09
N LEU A 1064 24.84 -12.64 27.80
CA LEU A 1064 24.85 -11.92 26.54
C LEU A 1064 25.08 -10.43 26.78
N SER A 1065 25.78 -9.80 25.85
CA SER A 1065 26.00 -8.35 25.79
C SER A 1065 25.53 -7.86 24.44
N MET A 1066 24.77 -6.78 24.42
CA MET A 1066 24.27 -6.14 23.20
C MET A 1066 24.57 -4.64 23.23
N GLU A 1067 24.99 -4.09 22.10
CA GLU A 1067 25.11 -2.66 21.87
C GLU A 1067 23.74 -2.01 21.59
N ASP A 1068 23.70 -0.67 21.61
CA ASP A 1068 22.49 0.08 21.30
C ASP A 1068 22.00 -0.18 19.87
N GLY A 1069 20.74 -0.61 19.74
CA GLY A 1069 20.11 -0.97 18.47
C GLY A 1069 20.51 -2.33 17.90
N GLU A 1070 21.37 -3.10 18.57
CA GLU A 1070 21.79 -4.41 18.08
C GLU A 1070 20.64 -5.43 18.12
N THR A 1071 20.63 -6.37 17.16
CA THR A 1071 19.76 -7.53 17.16
C THR A 1071 20.58 -8.83 17.25
N LEU A 1072 20.22 -9.75 18.15
CA LEU A 1072 20.80 -11.09 18.19
C LEU A 1072 19.78 -12.13 17.74
N ILE A 1073 20.24 -13.17 17.05
CA ILE A 1073 19.44 -14.37 16.78
C ILE A 1073 20.27 -15.60 17.11
N LEU A 1074 19.73 -16.41 18.00
CA LEU A 1074 20.31 -17.62 18.50
C LEU A 1074 19.55 -18.81 17.93
N PHE A 1075 20.28 -19.76 17.38
CA PHE A 1075 19.79 -21.13 17.27
C PHE A 1075 19.91 -21.81 18.64
N ILE A 1076 18.88 -22.54 19.03
CA ILE A 1076 18.84 -23.36 20.24
C ILE A 1076 18.36 -24.77 19.89
N GLY A 1077 19.05 -25.78 20.38
CA GLY A 1077 18.71 -27.17 20.06
C GLY A 1077 19.69 -28.15 20.68
N ASN A 1078 19.47 -29.44 20.47
CA ASN A 1078 20.47 -30.45 20.84
C ASN A 1078 21.65 -30.46 19.84
N GLU A 1079 22.68 -31.26 20.13
CA GLU A 1079 23.88 -31.33 19.27
C GLU A 1079 23.58 -31.78 17.85
N ASN A 1080 22.70 -32.78 17.67
CA ASN A 1080 22.34 -33.27 16.33
C ASN A 1080 21.58 -32.21 15.54
N GLU A 1081 20.67 -31.49 16.19
CA GLU A 1081 19.93 -30.39 15.57
C GLU A 1081 20.86 -29.23 15.18
N LEU A 1082 21.86 -28.90 16.00
CA LEU A 1082 22.87 -27.90 15.63
C LEU A 1082 23.71 -28.36 14.43
N ASP A 1083 24.16 -29.62 14.41
CA ASP A 1083 24.92 -30.17 13.30
C ASP A 1083 24.10 -30.21 12.00
N GLU A 1084 22.79 -30.43 12.09
CA GLU A 1084 21.87 -30.32 10.95
C GLU A 1084 21.72 -28.87 10.49
N PHE A 1085 21.53 -27.94 11.44
CA PHE A 1085 21.42 -26.50 11.14
C PHE A 1085 22.68 -25.95 10.47
N LEU A 1086 23.88 -26.33 10.93
CA LEU A 1086 25.16 -25.85 10.37
C LEU A 1086 25.49 -26.41 8.97
N LYS A 1087 24.78 -27.46 8.52
CA LYS A 1087 24.92 -27.99 7.15
C LYS A 1087 24.12 -27.20 6.12
N LEU A 1088 23.18 -26.38 6.57
CA LEU A 1088 22.31 -25.50 5.76
C LEU A 1088 22.99 -24.17 5.49
#